data_AF-A0A8H5CTS4-F1
#
_entry.id   AF-A0A8H5CTS4-F1
#
_cell.length_a   1.000
_cell.length_b   1.000
_cell.length_c   1.000
_cell.angle_alpha   90.00
_cell.angle_beta   90.00
_cell.angle_gamma   90.00
#
_symmetry.space_group_name_H-M   'P 1'
#
loop_
_entity.id
_entity.type
_entity.pdbx_description
1 polymer ?
#
loop_
_entity_poly.entity_id
_entity_poly.type
_entity_poly.pdbx_seq_one_letter_code
_entity_poly.pdbx_strand_id
1 'polypeptide(L)'
;MTSPYPNFSTPLTFANTTVQSPAVPATPTPAGRGRPRGSGTGAKRGRKPKNPLGTNSPRVASPAPGSSTASPVFSTPQHQQLHWATNATGDDAEGSLLQGGISRRNSSQSQVVGTEQGDGSAVIGGSVGADGQPLITGASGSVPPQPIGTRPPGADEDADVDDELLPAMADDDYSAQQSWNTQSKDNLKILMDSFTPDQYERFEAYRRHALPKQAVRKVVQQTLGQQVSQPVAQIVAGFSKYSDAVTPYVSDTLKGSNFAKGLATAFLGYLTVVRMLRFKRYRDIHRKYQKKYEERTLTPEEAQKVMFVSAGYDMPLVLNYSLAFALFKTYAIPSISKLLAATKQLKSSETVSKRYADTELMISTWVGCPISGYTTEDKSGELDPRAMIALARVNQLHSKYNISNGDYLYTLILFAVEPATWARKYGWRELSPLEEYAYCIFWVEIGKRMGIQDIPETPEDMRAWARAYEQEQMVPDPINNEVANYTTEELLYPIPTAFGIRNWFDGLTVCMLDEPVRIAMMKPAQPLYKYMIIWCLLRPAAFVQKWLMLPRSDTNYRFPSTLEFNRKEDGSINPRMYPRKFQVRPWYKPEPTTVFGRVWAKFLVLTRWHSHLPSLALHSDGYRLEEMGPMQFEKVGNSEAVQEAEKLLGCPITGAFAR
;
A
#
# COMPACT_ATOMS: atom_id res chain seq x y z
N MET A 1 -3.80 -23.26 -24.91
CA MET A 1 -3.56 -22.11 -25.83
C MET A 1 -2.41 -21.31 -25.28
N THR A 2 -1.58 -20.77 -26.17
CA THR A 2 -0.22 -20.27 -25.89
C THR A 2 -0.18 -18.89 -25.23
N SER A 3 0.72 -18.70 -24.27
CA SER A 3 1.01 -17.40 -23.63
C SER A 3 2.01 -16.60 -24.47
N PRO A 4 1.76 -15.32 -24.79
CA PRO A 4 2.71 -14.48 -25.51
C PRO A 4 3.08 -13.20 -24.72
N TYR A 5 3.98 -13.30 -23.74
CA TYR A 5 4.73 -12.14 -23.23
C TYR A 5 6.18 -12.53 -22.92
N PRO A 6 7.19 -11.80 -23.46
CA PRO A 6 8.60 -12.11 -23.22
C PRO A 6 9.09 -11.62 -21.85
N ASN A 7 10.07 -12.34 -21.30
CA ASN A 7 10.72 -12.00 -20.03
C ASN A 7 11.46 -10.65 -20.13
N PHE A 8 11.20 -9.72 -19.21
CA PHE A 8 12.09 -8.60 -18.96
C PHE A 8 12.98 -8.86 -17.74
N SER A 9 14.29 -8.78 -17.97
CA SER A 9 15.33 -9.15 -17.01
C SER A 9 15.47 -8.16 -15.86
N THR A 10 15.61 -8.66 -14.64
CA THR A 10 16.13 -7.90 -13.49
C THR A 10 17.65 -7.76 -13.57
N PRO A 11 18.22 -6.55 -13.46
CA PRO A 11 19.64 -6.37 -13.19
C PRO A 11 19.86 -6.04 -11.70
N LEU A 12 20.20 -7.05 -10.91
CA LEU A 12 20.97 -6.88 -9.67
C LEU A 12 22.34 -7.52 -9.89
N THR A 13 23.37 -6.71 -10.10
CA THR A 13 24.76 -7.17 -9.96
C THR A 13 25.63 -6.00 -9.51
N PHE A 14 26.28 -6.16 -8.36
CA PHE A 14 27.29 -5.22 -7.88
C PHE A 14 28.56 -5.35 -8.72
N ALA A 15 29.07 -4.24 -9.23
CA ALA A 15 30.42 -4.16 -9.80
C ALA A 15 31.37 -3.55 -8.76
N ASN A 16 32.27 -4.38 -8.23
CA ASN A 16 33.28 -3.97 -7.26
C ASN A 16 34.34 -3.11 -7.98
N THR A 17 34.41 -1.80 -7.69
CA THR A 17 35.41 -0.91 -8.29
C THR A 17 36.30 -0.30 -7.22
N THR A 18 37.56 -0.69 -7.22
CA THR A 18 38.59 -0.19 -6.32
C THR A 18 38.91 1.28 -6.61
N VAL A 19 38.75 2.17 -5.63
CA VAL A 19 39.22 3.55 -5.70
C VAL A 19 40.36 3.74 -4.70
N GLN A 20 41.47 4.28 -5.18
CA GLN A 20 42.67 4.56 -4.39
C GLN A 20 42.48 5.81 -3.54
N SER A 21 42.80 5.74 -2.24
CA SER A 21 42.90 6.92 -1.37
C SER A 21 44.26 7.61 -1.52
N PRO A 22 44.34 8.96 -1.53
CA PRO A 22 45.60 9.68 -1.51
C PRO A 22 46.28 9.63 -0.12
N ALA A 23 47.61 9.70 -0.12
CA ALA A 23 48.44 9.52 1.08
C ALA A 23 48.61 10.78 1.94
N VAL A 24 48.80 10.58 3.24
CA VAL A 24 49.25 11.56 4.25
C VAL A 24 50.33 10.87 5.11
N PRO A 25 51.44 11.54 5.52
CA PRO A 25 52.72 10.85 5.75
C PRO A 25 52.92 10.27 7.16
N ALA A 26 53.93 9.39 7.26
CA ALA A 26 54.27 8.61 8.45
C ALA A 26 55.54 9.09 9.18
N THR A 27 55.63 8.82 10.49
CA THR A 27 56.89 8.76 11.28
C THR A 27 56.67 7.87 12.54
N PRO A 28 57.71 7.36 13.25
CA PRO A 28 57.83 5.91 13.39
C PRO A 28 58.09 5.37 14.81
N THR A 29 58.14 4.04 14.95
CA THR A 29 58.66 3.29 16.12
C THR A 29 59.48 2.06 15.65
N PRO A 30 60.39 1.48 16.47
CA PRO A 30 61.67 0.99 15.95
C PRO A 30 61.78 -0.52 15.76
N ALA A 31 62.81 -0.94 15.00
CA ALA A 31 63.09 -2.34 14.66
C ALA A 31 63.92 -3.09 15.73
N GLY A 32 63.69 -4.42 15.84
CA GLY A 32 64.44 -5.35 16.69
C GLY A 32 64.76 -6.69 15.99
N ARG A 33 66.05 -7.04 15.97
CA ARG A 33 66.69 -8.27 15.45
C ARG A 33 66.09 -9.56 16.08
N GLY A 34 66.19 -10.78 15.54
CA GLY A 34 66.93 -11.31 14.37
C GLY A 34 66.81 -12.85 14.28
N ARG A 35 67.51 -13.49 13.31
CA ARG A 35 67.52 -14.96 13.05
C ARG A 35 68.89 -15.59 13.41
N PRO A 36 68.98 -16.87 13.79
CA PRO A 36 69.33 -17.98 12.85
C PRO A 36 68.52 -19.27 13.13
N ARG A 37 68.36 -20.31 12.29
CA ARG A 37 69.04 -20.96 11.13
C ARG A 37 69.68 -22.32 11.52
N GLY A 38 69.12 -23.42 11.00
CA GLY A 38 69.66 -24.80 10.95
C GLY A 38 68.69 -25.69 10.14
N SER A 39 69.06 -26.17 8.95
CA SER A 39 69.64 -27.50 8.67
C SER A 39 68.65 -28.66 8.94
N GLY A 40 68.34 -29.57 8.01
CA GLY A 40 68.84 -29.77 6.64
C GLY A 40 68.57 -31.20 6.13
N THR A 41 68.76 -31.39 4.81
CA THR A 41 68.58 -32.62 3.97
C THR A 41 67.13 -32.89 3.56
N GLY A 42 66.74 -33.24 2.32
CA GLY A 42 67.31 -34.08 1.26
C GLY A 42 66.22 -35.13 0.94
N ALA A 43 65.90 -35.58 -0.28
CA ALA A 43 66.54 -35.50 -1.58
C ALA A 43 65.50 -35.72 -2.72
N LYS A 44 65.56 -34.98 -3.83
CA LYS A 44 65.96 -35.42 -5.20
C LYS A 44 64.91 -36.13 -6.10
N ARG A 45 64.98 -35.76 -7.39
CA ARG A 45 64.37 -36.33 -8.63
C ARG A 45 62.88 -35.96 -8.87
N GLY A 46 62.46 -35.43 -10.03
CA GLY A 46 63.19 -34.81 -11.15
C GLY A 46 62.67 -35.17 -12.55
N ARG A 47 62.86 -34.24 -13.52
CA ARG A 47 62.51 -34.31 -14.97
C ARG A 47 61.00 -34.30 -15.31
N LYS A 48 60.52 -33.55 -16.32
CA LYS A 48 61.17 -32.55 -17.22
C LYS A 48 60.07 -31.68 -17.88
N PRO A 49 60.23 -30.35 -18.00
CA PRO A 49 59.35 -29.51 -18.82
C PRO A 49 59.91 -29.30 -20.24
N LYS A 50 59.06 -28.88 -21.17
CA LYS A 50 59.45 -28.02 -22.29
C LYS A 50 58.31 -27.05 -22.61
N ASN A 51 58.67 -25.77 -22.64
CA ASN A 51 57.78 -24.64 -22.90
C ASN A 51 58.08 -24.10 -24.34
N PRO A 52 57.72 -22.87 -24.73
CA PRO A 52 56.78 -22.61 -25.82
C PRO A 52 57.48 -21.97 -27.04
N LEU A 53 56.70 -21.43 -27.98
CA LEU A 53 57.04 -20.17 -28.68
C LEU A 53 55.79 -19.63 -29.39
N GLY A 54 55.41 -18.39 -29.09
CA GLY A 54 54.63 -17.55 -29.99
C GLY A 54 55.52 -16.40 -30.48
N THR A 55 55.02 -15.51 -31.34
CA THR A 55 55.32 -14.07 -31.30
C THR A 55 54.54 -13.24 -32.34
N ASN A 56 54.29 -11.99 -31.96
CA ASN A 56 54.19 -10.79 -32.78
C ASN A 56 52.95 -10.48 -33.64
N SER A 57 52.28 -9.41 -33.20
CA SER A 57 51.41 -8.48 -33.94
C SER A 57 52.20 -7.73 -35.04
N PRO A 58 51.51 -7.02 -35.97
CA PRO A 58 51.38 -5.58 -35.76
C PRO A 58 49.97 -5.00 -36.06
N ARG A 59 49.90 -3.67 -36.19
CA ARG A 59 48.79 -2.74 -35.90
C ARG A 59 48.46 -1.86 -37.13
N VAL A 60 47.48 -0.94 -37.00
CA VAL A 60 47.13 0.21 -37.90
C VAL A 60 46.13 -0.15 -39.02
N ALA A 61 45.07 0.62 -39.38
CA ALA A 61 44.65 2.00 -39.04
C ALA A 61 43.11 2.18 -38.95
N SER A 62 42.66 3.32 -38.40
CA SER A 62 41.30 3.88 -38.56
C SER A 62 41.20 4.75 -39.84
N PRO A 63 40.01 5.23 -40.29
CA PRO A 63 39.46 6.48 -39.71
C PRO A 63 37.91 6.64 -39.71
N ALA A 64 37.47 7.66 -38.96
CA ALA A 64 36.23 8.43 -39.13
C ALA A 64 36.67 9.93 -39.28
N PRO A 65 35.82 10.99 -39.29
CA PRO A 65 34.35 11.09 -39.21
C PRO A 65 33.73 12.11 -40.23
N GLY A 66 32.46 12.51 -40.03
CA GLY A 66 31.84 13.66 -40.70
C GLY A 66 30.56 14.13 -39.98
N SER A 67 30.36 15.43 -39.82
CA SER A 67 29.34 16.05 -38.95
C SER A 67 28.47 17.09 -39.67
N SER A 68 27.26 17.35 -39.16
CA SER A 68 26.56 18.63 -39.39
C SER A 68 25.46 18.90 -38.33
N THR A 69 25.52 20.10 -37.75
CA THR A 69 24.56 20.70 -36.81
C THR A 69 23.48 21.52 -37.51
N ALA A 70 22.25 21.57 -36.99
CA ALA A 70 21.34 22.71 -37.16
C ALA A 70 20.20 22.71 -36.11
N SER A 71 20.00 23.83 -35.44
CA SER A 71 18.75 24.15 -34.71
C SER A 71 17.81 24.96 -35.61
N PRO A 72 16.54 25.11 -35.24
CA PRO A 72 15.85 26.38 -35.49
C PRO A 72 15.23 27.00 -34.24
N VAL A 73 14.87 28.27 -34.37
CA VAL A 73 14.45 29.22 -33.34
C VAL A 73 12.94 29.51 -33.44
N PHE A 74 12.35 29.92 -32.31
CA PHE A 74 11.06 30.61 -32.13
C PHE A 74 10.28 31.08 -33.37
N SER A 75 8.97 30.80 -33.37
CA SER A 75 7.97 31.61 -34.08
C SER A 75 6.61 31.56 -33.40
N THR A 76 6.11 32.73 -32.98
CA THR A 76 4.78 32.95 -32.37
C THR A 76 3.72 33.16 -33.46
N PRO A 77 2.46 32.74 -33.22
CA PRO A 77 1.29 33.53 -33.63
C PRO A 77 0.33 33.72 -32.43
N GLN A 78 0.12 34.95 -31.96
CA GLN A 78 -0.91 35.88 -32.42
C GLN A 78 -2.37 35.41 -32.21
N HIS A 79 -3.08 36.16 -31.36
CA HIS A 79 -4.52 36.12 -31.16
C HIS A 79 -5.30 36.13 -32.49
N GLN A 80 -6.29 35.24 -32.60
CA GLN A 80 -7.53 35.54 -33.32
C GLN A 80 -8.73 35.28 -32.41
N GLN A 81 -9.44 36.36 -32.08
CA GLN A 81 -10.81 36.26 -31.57
C GLN A 81 -11.72 35.88 -32.73
N LEU A 82 -12.51 34.81 -32.57
CA LEU A 82 -13.58 34.47 -33.50
C LEU A 82 -14.91 34.56 -32.76
N HIS A 83 -15.55 35.73 -32.91
CA HIS A 83 -16.97 35.89 -32.62
C HIS A 83 -17.77 35.03 -33.60
N TRP A 84 -18.75 34.28 -33.10
CA TRP A 84 -19.91 33.91 -33.90
C TRP A 84 -21.13 34.59 -33.28
N ALA A 85 -21.88 35.30 -34.12
CA ALA A 85 -23.03 36.08 -33.70
C ALA A 85 -24.32 35.28 -33.80
N THR A 86 -25.28 35.72 -32.99
CA THR A 86 -26.70 35.34 -32.94
C THR A 86 -27.40 35.21 -34.29
N ASN A 87 -28.33 34.24 -34.39
CA ASN A 87 -29.73 34.37 -34.82
C ASN A 87 -30.36 32.97 -35.07
N ALA A 88 -31.66 32.69 -34.93
CA ALA A 88 -32.77 33.37 -34.22
C ALA A 88 -34.03 32.44 -34.24
N THR A 89 -35.14 32.93 -33.66
CA THR A 89 -36.57 32.60 -33.90
C THR A 89 -37.20 31.28 -33.40
N GLY A 90 -38.22 31.45 -32.54
CA GLY A 90 -39.54 30.81 -32.62
C GLY A 90 -39.81 29.57 -31.75
N ASP A 91 -40.96 29.41 -31.08
CA ASP A 91 -42.05 30.36 -30.72
C ASP A 91 -42.87 29.75 -29.54
N ASP A 92 -43.78 30.56 -28.98
CA ASP A 92 -44.62 30.35 -27.78
C ASP A 92 -45.42 29.04 -27.63
N ALA A 93 -45.70 28.65 -26.37
CA ALA A 93 -47.00 28.12 -25.94
C ALA A 93 -47.19 28.19 -24.40
N GLU A 94 -48.25 28.88 -23.94
CA GLU A 94 -48.67 28.94 -22.53
C GLU A 94 -49.66 27.82 -22.12
N GLY A 95 -49.75 27.58 -20.80
CA GLY A 95 -50.93 27.03 -20.12
C GLY A 95 -50.91 25.52 -19.84
N SER A 96 -51.54 24.99 -18.79
CA SER A 96 -52.17 25.57 -17.58
C SER A 96 -52.65 24.37 -16.74
N LEU A 97 -52.63 24.52 -15.41
CA LEU A 97 -53.46 23.80 -14.40
C LEU A 97 -54.00 22.38 -14.70
N LEU A 98 -53.60 21.41 -13.88
CA LEU A 98 -54.58 20.58 -13.16
C LEU A 98 -54.18 20.33 -11.71
N GLN A 99 -55.17 20.41 -10.83
CA GLN A 99 -55.05 20.34 -9.38
C GLN A 99 -55.62 19.01 -8.87
N GLY A 100 -54.93 18.35 -7.94
CA GLY A 100 -55.38 17.09 -7.36
C GLY A 100 -54.58 16.69 -6.12
N GLY A 101 -55.03 17.13 -4.95
CA GLY A 101 -54.58 16.54 -3.69
C GLY A 101 -55.54 15.44 -3.23
N ILE A 102 -55.08 14.55 -2.33
CA ILE A 102 -55.77 14.12 -1.09
C ILE A 102 -55.00 12.98 -0.37
N SER A 103 -55.05 13.06 0.97
CA SER A 103 -54.84 11.99 1.98
C SER A 103 -53.47 11.33 2.21
N ARG A 104 -52.91 11.73 3.37
CA ARG A 104 -52.23 10.86 4.33
C ARG A 104 -53.00 9.55 4.58
N ARG A 105 -52.27 8.47 4.91
CA ARG A 105 -52.75 7.47 5.88
C ARG A 105 -51.61 7.03 6.80
N ASN A 106 -51.96 6.74 8.06
CA ASN A 106 -51.03 6.55 9.17
C ASN A 106 -51.56 5.44 10.09
N SER A 107 -50.72 4.43 10.39
CA SER A 107 -50.92 3.39 11.42
C SER A 107 -49.65 2.51 11.43
N SER A 108 -48.85 2.30 12.50
CA SER A 108 -49.17 1.89 13.89
C SER A 108 -49.85 0.50 13.93
N GLN A 109 -49.57 -0.44 14.86
CA GLN A 109 -48.68 -0.50 16.03
C GLN A 109 -48.61 -1.96 16.53
N SER A 110 -47.56 -2.41 17.23
CA SER A 110 -47.69 -3.39 18.35
C SER A 110 -46.43 -3.45 19.23
N GLN A 111 -46.60 -3.43 20.55
CA GLN A 111 -45.58 -3.71 21.58
C GLN A 111 -45.91 -5.03 22.30
N VAL A 112 -44.94 -5.65 22.99
CA VAL A 112 -45.16 -6.47 24.20
C VAL A 112 -43.98 -6.26 25.19
N VAL A 113 -44.25 -6.43 26.50
CA VAL A 113 -43.40 -6.19 27.68
C VAL A 113 -43.50 -7.43 28.60
N GLY A 114 -42.52 -7.86 29.42
CA GLY A 114 -41.16 -7.38 29.76
C GLY A 114 -40.75 -7.89 31.15
N THR A 115 -39.66 -7.37 31.76
CA THR A 115 -39.20 -7.64 33.18
C THR A 115 -38.87 -9.13 33.51
N GLU A 116 -38.06 -9.55 34.49
CA GLU A 116 -37.24 -8.88 35.53
C GLU A 116 -36.04 -9.77 36.00
N GLN A 117 -35.29 -9.25 36.97
CA GLN A 117 -34.03 -9.66 37.63
C GLN A 117 -34.03 -10.96 38.46
N GLY A 118 -32.85 -11.43 38.93
CA GLY A 118 -32.73 -12.25 40.15
C GLY A 118 -31.47 -13.14 40.28
N ASP A 119 -30.60 -12.86 41.27
CA ASP A 119 -29.41 -13.64 41.70
C ASP A 119 -29.69 -15.08 42.20
N GLY A 120 -28.63 -15.88 42.42
CA GLY A 120 -28.60 -16.77 43.61
C GLY A 120 -27.87 -18.13 43.52
N SER A 121 -26.66 -18.20 44.06
CA SER A 121 -25.78 -19.37 44.25
C SER A 121 -26.33 -20.71 44.84
N ALA A 122 -25.82 -21.81 44.26
CA ALA A 122 -25.13 -22.96 44.91
C ALA A 122 -25.87 -24.14 45.61
N VAL A 123 -25.10 -25.23 45.76
CA VAL A 123 -25.12 -26.32 46.79
C VAL A 123 -25.51 -27.78 46.35
N ILE A 124 -24.45 -28.61 46.19
CA ILE A 124 -24.20 -30.00 46.67
C ILE A 124 -25.10 -31.20 46.25
N GLY A 125 -24.42 -32.29 45.83
CA GLY A 125 -24.85 -33.71 45.88
C GLY A 125 -24.31 -34.54 44.71
N GLY A 126 -23.81 -35.78 44.83
CA GLY A 126 -23.58 -36.60 46.03
C GLY A 126 -23.47 -38.11 45.75
N SER A 127 -22.26 -38.59 45.43
CA SER A 127 -21.65 -39.87 45.89
C SER A 127 -22.06 -41.31 45.38
N VAL A 128 -21.01 -42.15 45.32
CA VAL A 128 -20.85 -43.64 45.42
C VAL A 128 -21.59 -44.64 44.48
N GLY A 129 -20.79 -45.58 43.94
CA GLY A 129 -21.16 -46.96 43.57
C GLY A 129 -19.89 -47.80 43.37
N ALA A 130 -19.77 -49.00 43.97
CA ALA A 130 -18.50 -49.72 44.14
C ALA A 130 -18.52 -51.19 43.66
N ASP A 131 -17.34 -51.81 43.73
CA ASP A 131 -17.03 -53.26 43.80
C ASP A 131 -17.17 -54.16 42.56
N GLY A 132 -16.22 -55.12 42.43
CA GLY A 132 -16.32 -56.24 41.48
C GLY A 132 -15.01 -56.79 40.87
N GLN A 133 -14.15 -57.42 41.66
CA GLN A 133 -13.18 -58.43 41.19
C GLN A 133 -13.55 -59.79 41.82
N PRO A 134 -13.22 -60.98 41.24
CA PRO A 134 -11.86 -61.54 41.46
C PRO A 134 -11.30 -62.64 40.48
N LEU A 135 -9.97 -62.90 40.57
CA LEU A 135 -9.26 -64.21 40.41
C LEU A 135 -9.25 -64.91 39.00
N ILE A 136 -8.49 -65.98 38.64
CA ILE A 136 -7.46 -66.86 39.29
C ILE A 136 -6.43 -67.46 38.27
N THR A 137 -5.21 -67.86 38.71
CA THR A 137 -4.15 -68.73 38.05
C THR A 137 -3.55 -68.37 36.67
N GLY A 138 -2.29 -68.71 36.33
CA GLY A 138 -1.18 -69.26 37.13
C GLY A 138 0.00 -69.88 36.32
N ALA A 139 1.20 -69.90 36.92
CA ALA A 139 2.40 -70.73 36.63
C ALA A 139 3.39 -70.41 35.46
N SER A 140 4.63 -70.15 35.90
CA SER A 140 5.99 -70.26 35.33
C SER A 140 6.30 -71.02 34.02
N GLY A 141 7.31 -70.53 33.26
CA GLY A 141 8.00 -71.32 32.22
C GLY A 141 9.12 -70.60 31.45
N SER A 142 10.36 -71.04 31.68
CA SER A 142 11.66 -70.67 31.05
C SER A 142 11.76 -70.43 29.53
N VAL A 143 12.67 -69.50 29.15
CA VAL A 143 13.23 -69.24 27.80
C VAL A 143 14.09 -70.40 27.28
N PRO A 144 14.03 -70.78 25.98
CA PRO A 144 15.22 -70.76 25.09
C PRO A 144 14.85 -70.32 23.62
N PRO A 145 15.69 -70.41 22.56
CA PRO A 145 16.12 -69.21 21.83
C PRO A 145 15.72 -69.14 20.33
N GLN A 146 15.88 -67.98 19.71
CA GLN A 146 15.68 -67.72 18.27
C GLN A 146 16.77 -66.74 17.74
N PRO A 147 17.06 -66.67 16.43
CA PRO A 147 18.45 -66.78 15.98
C PRO A 147 19.04 -65.51 15.34
N ILE A 148 20.33 -65.62 15.00
CA ILE A 148 21.11 -64.59 14.29
C ILE A 148 20.61 -64.44 12.84
N GLY A 149 20.36 -63.19 12.43
CA GLY A 149 20.63 -62.70 11.08
C GLY A 149 19.46 -62.61 10.11
N THR A 150 18.99 -61.38 9.85
CA THR A 150 19.16 -60.69 8.54
C THR A 150 18.52 -59.30 8.60
N ARG A 151 19.26 -58.27 8.19
CA ARG A 151 18.77 -56.88 8.08
C ARG A 151 18.72 -56.50 6.58
N PRO A 152 17.58 -56.03 6.03
CA PRO A 152 17.54 -55.51 4.67
C PRO A 152 18.35 -54.19 4.55
N PRO A 153 19.05 -53.94 3.44
CA PRO A 153 19.80 -52.71 3.22
C PRO A 153 18.85 -51.58 2.75
N GLY A 154 19.04 -50.37 3.27
CA GLY A 154 18.21 -49.21 2.93
C GLY A 154 18.09 -48.20 4.08
N ALA A 155 19.21 -47.55 4.42
CA ALA A 155 19.26 -46.39 5.31
C ALA A 155 20.57 -45.61 5.07
N ASP A 156 20.64 -45.02 3.87
CA ASP A 156 21.28 -43.74 3.54
C ASP A 156 22.69 -43.46 4.12
N GLU A 157 23.70 -43.84 3.33
CA GLU A 157 24.98 -43.13 3.28
C GLU A 157 24.80 -41.82 2.47
N ASP A 158 24.38 -40.73 3.12
CA ASP A 158 24.59 -39.38 2.58
C ASP A 158 26.05 -38.98 2.86
N ALA A 159 26.96 -39.46 2.01
CA ALA A 159 28.32 -38.96 1.95
C ALA A 159 28.32 -37.60 1.22
N ASP A 160 28.64 -36.52 1.93
CA ASP A 160 28.81 -35.20 1.32
C ASP A 160 29.97 -35.24 0.31
N VAL A 161 29.64 -35.09 -0.99
CA VAL A 161 30.59 -34.90 -2.08
C VAL A 161 30.26 -33.57 -2.76
N ASP A 162 30.94 -32.52 -2.32
CA ASP A 162 31.15 -31.28 -3.07
C ASP A 162 32.52 -30.71 -2.61
N ASP A 163 33.58 -31.07 -3.33
CA ASP A 163 34.94 -30.54 -3.13
C ASP A 163 35.00 -29.05 -3.57
N GLU A 164 34.55 -28.13 -2.72
CA GLU A 164 34.88 -26.71 -2.83
C GLU A 164 36.01 -26.36 -1.85
N LEU A 165 37.11 -25.84 -2.40
CA LEU A 165 38.42 -25.79 -1.75
C LEU A 165 38.49 -24.81 -0.56
N LEU A 166 38.06 -25.28 0.62
CA LEU A 166 38.24 -24.57 1.89
C LEU A 166 39.64 -24.85 2.49
N PRO A 167 40.20 -23.92 3.30
CA PRO A 167 41.45 -24.19 4.01
C PRO A 167 41.29 -25.41 4.91
N ALA A 168 42.22 -26.36 4.83
CA ALA A 168 42.21 -27.55 5.67
C ALA A 168 42.16 -27.12 7.16
N MET A 169 41.07 -27.46 7.85
CA MET A 169 40.97 -27.29 9.30
C MET A 169 42.02 -28.20 9.96
N ALA A 170 42.52 -27.79 11.12
CA ALA A 170 43.48 -28.61 11.85
C ALA A 170 42.84 -29.94 12.31
N ASP A 171 43.62 -31.02 12.32
CA ASP A 171 43.16 -32.35 12.75
C ASP A 171 42.56 -32.32 14.18
N ASP A 172 43.04 -31.41 15.03
CA ASP A 172 42.53 -31.15 16.38
C ASP A 172 41.05 -30.70 16.35
N ASP A 173 40.67 -29.76 15.48
CA ASP A 173 39.28 -29.29 15.33
C ASP A 173 38.36 -30.40 14.78
N TYR A 174 38.87 -31.21 13.85
CA TYR A 174 38.12 -32.35 13.31
C TYR A 174 37.84 -33.40 14.40
N SER A 175 38.84 -33.73 15.23
CA SER A 175 38.68 -34.68 16.35
C SER A 175 37.77 -34.15 17.45
N ALA A 176 37.83 -32.84 17.75
CA ALA A 176 36.92 -32.17 18.67
C ALA A 176 35.46 -32.22 18.16
N GLN A 177 35.24 -32.00 16.85
CA GLN A 177 33.91 -32.07 16.27
C GLN A 177 33.37 -33.51 16.16
N GLN A 178 34.24 -34.49 15.92
CA GLN A 178 33.88 -35.91 15.86
C GLN A 178 33.54 -36.48 17.24
N SER A 179 34.26 -36.07 18.29
CA SER A 179 33.93 -36.40 19.68
C SER A 179 32.63 -35.74 20.15
N TRP A 180 32.39 -34.47 19.82
CA TRP A 180 31.08 -33.81 20.02
C TRP A 180 29.93 -34.53 19.30
N ASN A 181 30.13 -34.98 18.07
CA ASN A 181 29.15 -35.75 17.31
C ASN A 181 28.90 -37.16 17.87
N THR A 182 29.86 -37.73 18.59
CA THR A 182 29.70 -39.02 19.28
C THR A 182 28.96 -38.82 20.60
N GLN A 183 29.42 -37.88 21.42
CA GLN A 183 28.82 -37.54 22.71
C GLN A 183 27.36 -37.07 22.57
N SER A 184 27.01 -36.32 21.51
CA SER A 184 25.62 -35.94 21.24
C SER A 184 24.72 -37.12 20.84
N LYS A 185 25.26 -38.15 20.17
CA LYS A 185 24.53 -39.41 19.89
C LYS A 185 24.30 -40.21 21.17
N ASP A 186 25.31 -40.31 22.04
CA ASP A 186 25.19 -41.02 23.32
C ASP A 186 24.23 -40.30 24.28
N ASN A 187 24.32 -38.96 24.37
CA ASN A 187 23.37 -38.14 25.12
C ASN A 187 21.94 -38.27 24.58
N LEU A 188 21.76 -38.31 23.25
CA LEU A 188 20.46 -38.53 22.64
C LEU A 188 19.91 -39.93 22.94
N LYS A 189 20.76 -40.96 22.96
CA LYS A 189 20.38 -42.32 23.33
C LYS A 189 19.88 -42.38 24.78
N ILE A 190 20.65 -41.83 25.73
CA ILE A 190 20.26 -41.74 27.15
C ILE A 190 18.92 -40.99 27.30
N LEU A 191 18.71 -39.93 26.50
CA LEU A 191 17.45 -39.19 26.50
C LEU A 191 16.29 -40.03 25.95
N MET A 192 16.48 -40.75 24.85
CA MET A 192 15.47 -41.65 24.26
C MET A 192 15.12 -42.83 25.18
N ASP A 193 16.10 -43.36 25.92
CA ASP A 193 15.90 -44.41 26.93
C ASP A 193 15.13 -43.91 28.16
N SER A 194 15.04 -42.58 28.37
CA SER A 194 14.27 -41.93 29.44
C SER A 194 12.84 -41.52 29.06
N PHE A 195 12.45 -41.70 27.80
CA PHE A 195 11.13 -41.29 27.31
C PHE A 195 10.01 -42.26 27.71
N THR A 196 8.84 -41.70 28.03
CA THR A 196 7.60 -42.51 28.10
C THR A 196 7.24 -43.04 26.70
N PRO A 197 6.44 -44.12 26.58
CA PRO A 197 6.03 -44.65 25.27
C PRO A 197 5.42 -43.58 24.35
N ASP A 198 4.55 -42.73 24.90
CA ASP A 198 3.97 -41.55 24.25
C ASP A 198 5.01 -40.54 23.74
N GLN A 199 6.07 -40.30 24.50
CA GLN A 199 7.16 -39.38 24.12
C GLN A 199 8.04 -39.99 23.04
N TYR A 200 8.32 -41.30 23.15
CA TYR A 200 9.10 -42.05 22.18
C TYR A 200 8.40 -42.10 20.82
N GLU A 201 7.09 -42.38 20.79
CA GLU A 201 6.31 -42.40 19.55
C GLU A 201 6.23 -41.02 18.88
N ARG A 202 6.03 -39.94 19.66
CA ARG A 202 6.10 -38.56 19.15
C ARG A 202 7.48 -38.20 18.61
N PHE A 203 8.55 -38.65 19.25
CA PHE A 203 9.92 -38.44 18.78
C PHE A 203 10.21 -39.24 17.50
N GLU A 204 9.77 -40.50 17.42
CA GLU A 204 9.85 -41.32 16.21
C GLU A 204 9.09 -40.66 15.04
N ALA A 205 7.88 -40.15 15.26
CA ALA A 205 7.14 -39.38 14.25
C ALA A 205 7.94 -38.15 13.81
N TYR A 206 8.42 -37.32 14.75
CA TYR A 206 9.23 -36.14 14.45
C TYR A 206 10.52 -36.47 13.65
N ARG A 207 11.13 -37.62 13.93
CA ARG A 207 12.33 -38.13 13.25
C ARG A 207 12.01 -38.62 11.83
N ARG A 208 10.91 -39.36 11.65
CA ARG A 208 10.44 -39.89 10.36
C ARG A 208 9.93 -38.80 9.40
N HIS A 209 9.39 -37.70 9.91
CA HIS A 209 8.84 -36.59 9.10
C HIS A 209 9.86 -35.50 8.74
N ALA A 210 11.13 -35.89 8.50
CA ALA A 210 12.13 -35.00 7.90
C ALA A 210 12.08 -35.10 6.37
N LEU A 211 11.40 -34.15 5.70
CA LEU A 211 11.53 -34.02 4.25
C LEU A 211 13.02 -33.80 3.87
N PRO A 212 13.60 -34.58 2.93
CA PRO A 212 14.98 -34.42 2.53
C PRO A 212 15.23 -33.00 2.00
N LYS A 213 16.21 -32.30 2.57
CA LYS A 213 16.51 -30.89 2.23
C LYS A 213 16.74 -30.70 0.73
N GLN A 214 17.37 -31.68 0.08
CA GLN A 214 17.60 -31.69 -1.37
C GLN A 214 16.32 -31.91 -2.19
N ALA A 215 15.36 -32.70 -1.69
CA ALA A 215 14.06 -32.89 -2.34
C ALA A 215 13.21 -31.60 -2.25
N VAL A 216 13.17 -30.96 -1.07
CA VAL A 216 12.53 -29.65 -0.89
C VAL A 216 13.18 -28.62 -1.82
N ARG A 217 14.52 -28.55 -1.87
CA ARG A 217 15.26 -27.66 -2.77
C ARG A 217 14.87 -27.89 -4.24
N LYS A 218 14.84 -29.14 -4.72
CA LYS A 218 14.43 -29.49 -6.09
C LYS A 218 12.98 -29.09 -6.41
N VAL A 219 12.03 -29.39 -5.52
CA VAL A 219 10.60 -29.06 -5.71
C VAL A 219 10.38 -27.56 -5.76
N VAL A 220 10.98 -26.80 -4.83
CA VAL A 220 10.88 -25.34 -4.81
C VAL A 220 11.53 -24.73 -6.07
N GLN A 221 12.68 -25.25 -6.51
CA GLN A 221 13.32 -24.83 -7.77
C GLN A 221 12.46 -25.15 -9.01
N GLN A 222 11.85 -26.33 -9.11
CA GLN A 222 10.92 -26.68 -10.19
C GLN A 222 9.66 -25.81 -10.20
N THR A 223 9.15 -25.42 -9.02
CA THR A 223 7.90 -24.65 -8.91
C THR A 223 8.12 -23.16 -9.19
N LEU A 224 9.28 -22.60 -8.83
CA LEU A 224 9.62 -21.19 -9.02
C LEU A 224 10.44 -20.89 -10.28
N GLY A 225 10.98 -21.91 -10.95
CA GLY A 225 11.83 -21.74 -12.14
C GLY A 225 13.17 -21.03 -11.88
N GLN A 226 13.60 -20.93 -10.62
CA GLN A 226 14.80 -20.22 -10.18
C GLN A 226 15.63 -21.08 -9.22
N GLN A 227 16.95 -20.88 -9.20
CA GLN A 227 17.83 -21.58 -8.25
C GLN A 227 17.64 -21.06 -6.82
N VAL A 228 17.30 -21.97 -5.92
CA VAL A 228 17.10 -21.72 -4.48
C VAL A 228 18.36 -22.10 -3.70
N SER A 229 18.78 -21.25 -2.77
CA SER A 229 19.95 -21.45 -1.91
C SER A 229 19.69 -22.42 -0.75
N GLN A 230 20.76 -23.03 -0.24
CA GLN A 230 20.71 -24.00 0.87
C GLN A 230 19.94 -23.49 2.11
N PRO A 231 20.13 -22.23 2.60
CA PRO A 231 19.44 -21.74 3.79
C PRO A 231 17.93 -21.56 3.59
N VAL A 232 17.49 -21.17 2.39
CA VAL A 232 16.06 -21.01 2.08
C VAL A 232 15.37 -22.38 2.08
N ALA A 233 15.99 -23.41 1.52
CA ALA A 233 15.47 -24.78 1.58
C ALA A 233 15.39 -25.31 3.03
N GLN A 234 16.35 -24.97 3.88
CA GLN A 234 16.32 -25.32 5.31
C GLN A 234 15.15 -24.65 6.05
N ILE A 235 14.89 -23.36 5.79
CA ILE A 235 13.76 -22.63 6.38
C ILE A 235 12.42 -23.25 5.95
N VAL A 236 12.24 -23.55 4.65
CA VAL A 236 11.01 -24.18 4.12
C VAL A 236 10.79 -25.58 4.70
N ALA A 237 11.84 -26.40 4.80
CA ALA A 237 11.76 -27.71 5.45
C ALA A 237 11.39 -27.60 6.95
N GLY A 238 11.86 -26.55 7.65
CA GLY A 238 11.47 -26.24 9.02
C GLY A 238 9.98 -25.90 9.15
N PHE A 239 9.42 -25.10 8.23
CA PHE A 239 7.98 -24.81 8.21
C PHE A 239 7.13 -26.06 7.92
N SER A 240 7.55 -26.96 7.04
CA SER A 240 6.84 -28.22 6.78
C SER A 240 6.79 -29.11 8.02
N LYS A 241 7.93 -29.25 8.74
CA LYS A 241 7.95 -29.97 10.02
C LYS A 241 6.99 -29.38 11.05
N TYR A 242 6.84 -28.05 11.08
CA TYR A 242 5.92 -27.39 11.98
C TYR A 242 4.45 -27.66 11.59
N SER A 243 4.09 -27.58 10.31
CA SER A 243 2.72 -27.90 9.87
C SER A 243 2.37 -29.37 10.15
N ASP A 244 3.28 -30.30 9.87
CA ASP A 244 3.04 -31.72 10.08
C ASP A 244 2.98 -32.11 11.57
N ALA A 245 3.72 -31.40 12.44
CA ALA A 245 3.61 -31.57 13.88
C ALA A 245 2.28 -31.03 14.45
N VAL A 246 1.69 -29.98 13.85
CA VAL A 246 0.42 -29.37 14.29
C VAL A 246 -0.81 -30.10 13.73
N THR A 247 -0.73 -30.66 12.51
CA THR A 247 -1.87 -31.30 11.83
C THR A 247 -2.53 -32.43 12.64
N PRO A 248 -1.82 -33.35 13.35
CA PRO A 248 -2.44 -34.36 14.22
C PRO A 248 -3.28 -33.75 15.35
N TYR A 249 -2.76 -32.76 16.07
CA TYR A 249 -3.49 -32.10 17.16
C TYR A 249 -4.76 -31.41 16.67
N VAL A 250 -4.69 -30.74 15.51
CA VAL A 250 -5.87 -30.12 14.88
C VAL A 250 -6.85 -31.20 14.39
N SER A 251 -6.36 -32.26 13.75
CA SER A 251 -7.13 -33.44 13.33
C SER A 251 -7.90 -34.05 14.49
N ASP A 252 -7.24 -34.29 15.62
CA ASP A 252 -7.81 -35.09 16.70
C ASP A 252 -8.75 -34.25 17.58
N THR A 253 -8.44 -32.95 17.74
CA THR A 253 -9.39 -31.96 18.29
C THR A 253 -10.65 -31.86 17.41
N LEU A 254 -10.49 -31.84 16.07
CA LEU A 254 -11.61 -31.83 15.13
C LEU A 254 -12.38 -33.16 15.10
N LYS A 255 -11.72 -34.32 15.24
CA LYS A 255 -12.40 -35.62 15.28
C LYS A 255 -13.22 -35.79 16.56
N GLY A 256 -12.63 -35.45 17.71
CA GLY A 256 -13.22 -35.65 19.04
C GLY A 256 -14.30 -34.65 19.44
N SER A 257 -14.36 -33.45 18.85
CA SER A 257 -15.31 -32.40 19.27
C SER A 257 -16.24 -31.94 18.14
N ASN A 258 -17.54 -32.17 18.31
CA ASN A 258 -18.56 -31.64 17.40
C ASN A 258 -18.61 -30.11 17.39
N PHE A 259 -18.23 -29.46 18.50
CA PHE A 259 -18.08 -28.00 18.56
C PHE A 259 -16.93 -27.51 17.67
N ALA A 260 -15.78 -28.21 17.69
CA ALA A 260 -14.65 -27.87 16.83
C ALA A 260 -14.99 -28.07 15.33
N LYS A 261 -15.70 -29.15 14.98
CA LYS A 261 -16.25 -29.35 13.61
C LYS A 261 -17.18 -28.20 13.20
N GLY A 262 -18.08 -27.78 14.09
CA GLY A 262 -18.98 -26.65 13.88
C GLY A 262 -18.24 -25.34 13.61
N LEU A 263 -17.23 -25.01 14.43
CA LEU A 263 -16.43 -23.81 14.26
C LEU A 263 -15.61 -23.82 12.95
N ALA A 264 -14.99 -24.95 12.60
CA ALA A 264 -14.26 -25.11 11.34
C ALA A 264 -15.19 -24.98 10.12
N THR A 265 -16.40 -25.57 10.20
CA THR A 265 -17.42 -25.46 9.15
C THR A 265 -17.90 -24.02 8.98
N ALA A 266 -18.16 -23.31 10.10
CA ALA A 266 -18.54 -21.90 10.08
C ALA A 266 -17.42 -21.02 9.50
N PHE A 267 -16.15 -21.29 9.84
CA PHE A 267 -15.01 -20.57 9.29
C PHE A 267 -14.84 -20.80 7.77
N LEU A 268 -14.94 -22.04 7.30
CA LEU A 268 -14.91 -22.35 5.86
C LEU A 268 -16.09 -21.74 5.09
N GLY A 269 -17.28 -21.75 5.70
CA GLY A 269 -18.46 -21.05 5.17
C GLY A 269 -18.23 -19.54 5.07
N TYR A 270 -17.69 -18.91 6.11
CA TYR A 270 -17.31 -17.50 6.11
C TYR A 270 -16.27 -17.17 5.03
N LEU A 271 -15.18 -17.94 4.91
CA LEU A 271 -14.18 -17.75 3.85
C LEU A 271 -14.78 -17.91 2.45
N THR A 272 -15.74 -18.81 2.28
CA THR A 272 -16.47 -18.98 1.02
C THR A 272 -17.30 -17.72 0.70
N VAL A 273 -18.06 -17.19 1.67
CA VAL A 273 -18.82 -15.94 1.51
C VAL A 273 -17.88 -14.77 1.20
N VAL A 274 -16.77 -14.63 1.92
CA VAL A 274 -15.71 -13.64 1.63
C VAL A 274 -15.25 -13.79 0.18
N ARG A 275 -14.89 -14.99 -0.26
CA ARG A 275 -14.32 -15.23 -1.59
C ARG A 275 -15.30 -15.00 -2.74
N MET A 276 -16.59 -15.28 -2.53
CA MET A 276 -17.67 -14.99 -3.48
C MET A 276 -17.92 -13.48 -3.63
N LEU A 277 -18.01 -12.77 -2.50
CA LEU A 277 -18.37 -11.35 -2.49
C LEU A 277 -17.18 -10.42 -2.82
N ARG A 278 -15.95 -10.77 -2.40
CA ARG A 278 -14.72 -9.95 -2.56
C ARG A 278 -14.50 -9.44 -3.99
N PHE A 279 -14.82 -10.26 -5.00
CA PHE A 279 -14.68 -9.90 -6.42
C PHE A 279 -16.03 -9.73 -7.14
N LYS A 280 -17.15 -9.60 -6.42
CA LYS A 280 -18.46 -9.38 -7.06
C LYS A 280 -18.49 -8.02 -7.79
N ARG A 281 -18.25 -6.92 -7.07
CA ARG A 281 -18.27 -5.55 -7.65
C ARG A 281 -17.25 -5.39 -8.79
N TYR A 282 -16.04 -5.94 -8.63
CA TYR A 282 -15.03 -6.00 -9.69
C TYR A 282 -15.54 -6.72 -10.96
N ARG A 283 -16.15 -7.91 -10.84
CA ARG A 283 -16.70 -8.63 -12.00
C ARG A 283 -17.91 -7.94 -12.61
N ASP A 284 -18.75 -7.30 -11.80
CA ASP A 284 -19.94 -6.58 -12.27
C ASP A 284 -19.56 -5.31 -13.05
N ILE A 285 -18.56 -4.53 -12.59
CA ILE A 285 -18.09 -3.34 -13.29
C ILE A 285 -17.38 -3.68 -14.61
N HIS A 286 -16.56 -4.74 -14.62
CA HIS A 286 -15.92 -5.22 -15.85
C HIS A 286 -16.97 -5.75 -16.84
N ARG A 287 -17.95 -6.54 -16.39
CA ARG A 287 -19.02 -7.03 -17.28
C ARG A 287 -19.82 -5.90 -17.95
N LYS A 288 -20.01 -4.74 -17.29
CA LYS A 288 -20.70 -3.59 -17.91
C LYS A 288 -19.81 -2.85 -18.92
N TYR A 289 -18.53 -2.63 -18.60
CA TYR A 289 -17.70 -1.67 -19.35
C TYR A 289 -16.53 -2.25 -20.16
N GLN A 290 -16.22 -3.55 -20.05
CA GLN A 290 -15.11 -4.19 -20.77
C GLN A 290 -15.18 -3.95 -22.28
N LYS A 291 -16.35 -4.16 -22.89
CA LYS A 291 -16.56 -3.94 -24.32
C LYS A 291 -16.28 -2.47 -24.72
N LYS A 292 -16.79 -1.50 -23.95
CA LYS A 292 -16.54 -0.07 -24.19
C LYS A 292 -15.07 0.32 -24.04
N TYR A 293 -14.33 -0.34 -23.17
CA TYR A 293 -12.88 -0.17 -23.04
C TYR A 293 -12.14 -0.73 -24.26
N GLU A 294 -12.50 -1.92 -24.74
CA GLU A 294 -11.93 -2.53 -25.95
C GLU A 294 -12.24 -1.69 -27.21
N GLU A 295 -13.45 -1.14 -27.31
CA GLU A 295 -13.87 -0.23 -28.38
C GLU A 295 -13.40 1.23 -28.19
N ARG A 296 -12.74 1.56 -27.06
CA ARG A 296 -12.30 2.91 -26.67
C ARG A 296 -13.41 3.97 -26.61
N THR A 297 -14.65 3.57 -26.31
CA THR A 297 -15.86 4.42 -26.26
C THR A 297 -16.33 4.77 -24.83
N LEU A 298 -15.47 4.62 -23.83
CA LEU A 298 -15.81 4.89 -22.42
C LEU A 298 -15.88 6.42 -22.16
N THR A 299 -17.03 6.91 -21.67
CA THR A 299 -17.21 8.34 -21.34
C THR A 299 -16.57 8.72 -20.00
N PRO A 300 -16.31 10.01 -19.71
CA PRO A 300 -15.80 10.45 -18.40
C PRO A 300 -16.68 10.05 -17.21
N GLU A 301 -18.01 10.03 -17.38
CA GLU A 301 -18.97 9.59 -16.35
C GLU A 301 -18.89 8.08 -16.09
N GLU A 302 -18.67 7.28 -17.15
CA GLU A 302 -18.48 5.84 -17.02
C GLU A 302 -17.11 5.51 -16.44
N ALA A 303 -16.07 6.24 -16.87
CA ALA A 303 -14.73 6.18 -16.32
C ALA A 303 -14.73 6.53 -14.82
N GLN A 304 -15.46 7.58 -14.41
CA GLN A 304 -15.67 7.91 -13.01
C GLN A 304 -16.23 6.71 -12.24
N LYS A 305 -17.26 6.03 -12.75
CA LYS A 305 -17.89 4.87 -12.11
C LYS A 305 -16.97 3.64 -12.03
N VAL A 306 -16.11 3.43 -13.03
CA VAL A 306 -15.10 2.36 -13.02
C VAL A 306 -14.04 2.65 -11.95
N MET A 307 -13.43 3.84 -12.02
CA MET A 307 -12.47 4.36 -11.03
C MET A 307 -13.02 4.29 -9.60
N PHE A 308 -14.33 4.51 -9.46
CA PHE A 308 -15.00 4.53 -8.18
C PHE A 308 -15.00 3.18 -7.44
N VAL A 309 -14.90 2.05 -8.15
CA VAL A 309 -14.84 0.72 -7.51
C VAL A 309 -13.57 0.52 -6.69
N SER A 310 -12.41 0.88 -7.26
CA SER A 310 -11.11 0.77 -6.60
C SER A 310 -10.98 1.77 -5.44
N ALA A 311 -11.33 3.04 -5.71
CA ALA A 311 -11.21 4.16 -4.78
C ALA A 311 -12.21 4.10 -3.61
N GLY A 312 -13.48 3.78 -3.88
CA GLY A 312 -14.53 3.78 -2.85
C GLY A 312 -14.57 2.52 -1.99
N TYR A 313 -14.45 1.34 -2.62
CA TYR A 313 -14.81 0.08 -1.96
C TYR A 313 -13.64 -0.85 -1.72
N ASP A 314 -12.75 -1.00 -2.70
CA ASP A 314 -11.75 -2.05 -2.64
C ASP A 314 -10.60 -1.65 -1.72
N MET A 315 -9.96 -0.51 -1.94
CA MET A 315 -8.79 -0.09 -1.15
C MET A 315 -8.68 1.43 -0.91
N PRO A 316 -9.74 2.09 -0.39
CA PRO A 316 -9.78 3.54 -0.15
C PRO A 316 -8.57 4.08 0.63
N LEU A 317 -8.11 3.38 1.68
CA LEU A 317 -6.95 3.84 2.46
C LEU A 317 -5.66 3.84 1.63
N VAL A 318 -5.40 2.78 0.85
CA VAL A 318 -4.17 2.66 0.04
C VAL A 318 -4.15 3.73 -1.06
N LEU A 319 -5.28 3.98 -1.72
CA LEU A 319 -5.34 4.95 -2.81
C LEU A 319 -5.37 6.39 -2.30
N ASN A 320 -6.03 6.68 -1.18
CA ASN A 320 -5.91 8.00 -0.55
C ASN A 320 -4.47 8.28 -0.12
N TYR A 321 -3.76 7.31 0.47
CA TYR A 321 -2.34 7.48 0.79
C TYR A 321 -1.45 7.57 -0.45
N SER A 322 -1.80 6.93 -1.57
CA SER A 322 -1.07 7.11 -2.83
C SER A 322 -1.06 8.57 -3.28
N LEU A 323 -2.20 9.28 -3.16
CA LEU A 323 -2.30 10.69 -3.50
C LEU A 323 -1.60 11.58 -2.47
N ALA A 324 -1.68 11.25 -1.18
CA ALA A 324 -0.93 11.96 -0.14
C ALA A 324 0.60 11.85 -0.33
N PHE A 325 1.10 10.71 -0.80
CA PHE A 325 2.51 10.52 -1.15
C PHE A 325 2.88 11.08 -2.53
N ALA A 326 1.94 11.15 -3.47
CA ALA A 326 2.12 11.86 -4.73
C ALA A 326 2.42 13.36 -4.52
N LEU A 327 1.86 13.99 -3.47
CA LEU A 327 2.24 15.36 -3.11
C LEU A 327 3.74 15.51 -2.85
N PHE A 328 4.39 14.53 -2.21
CA PHE A 328 5.85 14.55 -2.04
C PHE A 328 6.58 14.52 -3.40
N LYS A 329 6.07 13.80 -4.42
CA LYS A 329 6.64 13.87 -5.78
C LYS A 329 6.60 15.28 -6.38
N THR A 330 5.58 16.09 -6.06
CA THR A 330 5.52 17.51 -6.46
C THR A 330 6.51 18.37 -5.69
N TYR A 331 6.71 18.09 -4.40
CA TYR A 331 7.69 18.79 -3.55
C TYR A 331 9.16 18.44 -3.87
N ALA A 332 9.40 17.50 -4.79
CA ALA A 332 10.72 17.17 -5.30
C ALA A 332 11.07 17.95 -6.58
N ILE A 333 10.13 18.75 -7.11
CA ILE A 333 10.35 19.62 -8.27
C ILE A 333 10.57 21.06 -7.78
N PRO A 334 11.74 21.70 -8.02
CA PRO A 334 12.05 23.00 -7.43
C PRO A 334 11.14 24.15 -7.88
N SER A 335 10.60 24.13 -9.10
CA SER A 335 9.59 25.11 -9.57
C SER A 335 8.36 25.10 -8.66
N ILE A 336 7.79 23.91 -8.47
CA ILE A 336 6.63 23.68 -7.63
C ILE A 336 6.94 24.04 -6.18
N SER A 337 8.03 23.53 -5.60
CA SER A 337 8.40 23.82 -4.21
C SER A 337 8.61 25.30 -3.93
N LYS A 338 9.23 26.06 -4.85
CA LYS A 338 9.39 27.52 -4.74
C LYS A 338 8.04 28.23 -4.76
N LEU A 339 7.14 27.85 -5.66
CA LEU A 339 5.77 28.37 -5.70
C LEU A 339 5.01 28.03 -4.39
N LEU A 340 5.07 26.78 -3.94
CA LEU A 340 4.42 26.30 -2.73
C LEU A 340 4.86 27.08 -1.49
N ALA A 341 6.18 27.30 -1.33
CA ALA A 341 6.73 28.13 -0.28
C ALA A 341 6.27 29.59 -0.40
N ALA A 342 6.23 30.14 -1.63
CA ALA A 342 5.76 31.51 -1.88
C ALA A 342 4.29 31.74 -1.51
N THR A 343 3.42 30.72 -1.62
CA THR A 343 2.00 30.83 -1.17
C THR A 343 1.84 31.15 0.32
N LYS A 344 2.87 30.89 1.13
CA LYS A 344 2.86 30.89 2.61
C LYS A 344 1.88 29.90 3.25
N GLN A 345 1.18 29.08 2.47
CA GLN A 345 0.20 28.10 2.97
C GLN A 345 0.82 26.77 3.41
N LEU A 346 2.13 26.59 3.21
CA LEU A 346 2.93 25.49 3.76
C LEU A 346 4.09 26.05 4.60
N LYS A 347 3.78 26.90 5.60
CA LYS A 347 4.80 27.51 6.49
C LYS A 347 4.54 27.33 8.00
N SER A 348 3.34 26.91 8.38
CA SER A 348 2.97 26.63 9.78
C SER A 348 1.99 25.47 9.82
N SER A 349 1.97 24.67 10.91
CA SER A 349 1.00 23.56 11.02
C SER A 349 -0.46 24.05 10.94
N GLU A 350 -0.75 25.32 11.26
CA GLU A 350 -2.10 25.87 11.05
C GLU A 350 -2.45 26.01 9.56
N THR A 351 -1.59 26.68 8.80
CA THR A 351 -1.78 26.90 7.35
C THR A 351 -1.72 25.59 6.57
N VAL A 352 -0.76 24.72 6.89
CA VAL A 352 -0.62 23.38 6.31
C VAL A 352 -1.89 22.56 6.53
N SER A 353 -2.41 22.53 7.76
CA SER A 353 -3.56 21.68 8.10
C SER A 353 -4.85 22.16 7.42
N LYS A 354 -5.11 23.49 7.37
CA LYS A 354 -6.26 24.01 6.62
C LYS A 354 -6.12 23.70 5.14
N ARG A 355 -4.95 23.99 4.56
CA ARG A 355 -4.67 23.71 3.15
C ARG A 355 -4.88 22.23 2.81
N TYR A 356 -4.40 21.32 3.65
CA TYR A 356 -4.54 19.88 3.44
C TYR A 356 -6.01 19.45 3.49
N ALA A 357 -6.76 19.90 4.52
CA ALA A 357 -8.19 19.64 4.64
C ALA A 357 -8.98 20.20 3.44
N ASP A 358 -8.72 21.44 3.03
CA ASP A 358 -9.38 22.08 1.88
C ASP A 358 -9.10 21.31 0.58
N THR A 359 -7.84 20.91 0.36
CA THR A 359 -7.40 20.17 -0.82
C THR A 359 -8.04 18.78 -0.88
N GLU A 360 -8.03 18.03 0.23
CA GLU A 360 -8.67 16.71 0.32
C GLU A 360 -10.17 16.80 0.04
N LEU A 361 -10.86 17.78 0.64
CA LEU A 361 -12.31 17.95 0.49
C LEU A 361 -12.70 18.39 -0.92
N MET A 362 -11.97 19.32 -1.56
CA MET A 362 -12.24 19.69 -2.95
C MET A 362 -11.98 18.53 -3.93
N ILE A 363 -10.83 17.85 -3.84
CA ILE A 363 -10.52 16.71 -4.72
C ILE A 363 -11.54 15.60 -4.55
N SER A 364 -11.84 15.21 -3.31
CA SER A 364 -12.83 14.17 -3.03
C SER A 364 -14.26 14.60 -3.38
N THR A 365 -14.52 15.91 -3.54
CA THR A 365 -15.78 16.43 -4.06
C THR A 365 -15.96 16.11 -5.54
N TRP A 366 -15.07 16.55 -6.43
CA TRP A 366 -15.24 16.27 -7.87
C TRP A 366 -14.97 14.81 -8.26
N VAL A 367 -14.21 14.06 -7.46
CA VAL A 367 -14.08 12.60 -7.61
C VAL A 367 -15.37 11.88 -7.19
N GLY A 368 -16.08 12.36 -6.16
CA GLY A 368 -17.24 11.67 -5.56
C GLY A 368 -18.63 12.17 -5.99
N CYS A 369 -18.75 13.38 -6.50
CA CYS A 369 -19.97 13.91 -7.14
C CYS A 369 -19.96 13.68 -8.66
N PRO A 370 -21.12 13.60 -9.33
CA PRO A 370 -21.17 13.38 -10.77
C PRO A 370 -20.41 14.44 -11.56
N ILE A 371 -19.42 14.04 -12.37
CA ILE A 371 -18.64 14.97 -13.20
C ILE A 371 -19.49 15.65 -14.29
N SER A 372 -20.60 15.02 -14.71
CA SER A 372 -21.60 15.60 -15.61
C SER A 372 -22.48 16.66 -14.95
N GLY A 373 -22.47 16.76 -13.62
CA GLY A 373 -23.44 17.53 -12.85
C GLY A 373 -24.80 16.85 -12.65
N TYR A 374 -25.04 15.63 -13.17
CA TYR A 374 -26.34 14.96 -13.04
C TYR A 374 -26.24 13.65 -12.28
N THR A 375 -27.22 13.40 -11.39
CA THR A 375 -27.31 12.16 -10.61
C THR A 375 -27.58 10.89 -11.45
N THR A 376 -28.07 11.04 -12.69
CA THR A 376 -28.38 9.93 -13.62
C THR A 376 -27.59 10.03 -14.94
N GLU A 377 -27.42 8.90 -15.65
CA GLU A 377 -26.65 8.83 -16.92
C GLU A 377 -27.34 9.59 -18.07
N ASP A 378 -28.67 9.64 -18.06
CA ASP A 378 -29.53 10.28 -19.06
C ASP A 378 -29.78 11.78 -18.79
N LYS A 379 -29.18 12.34 -17.73
CA LYS A 379 -29.35 13.74 -17.29
C LYS A 379 -30.80 14.15 -16.93
N SER A 380 -31.69 13.18 -16.68
CA SER A 380 -33.07 13.44 -16.21
C SER A 380 -33.18 13.64 -14.69
N GLY A 381 -32.18 13.21 -13.92
CA GLY A 381 -32.13 13.36 -12.47
C GLY A 381 -31.75 14.75 -11.99
N GLU A 382 -31.75 14.93 -10.66
CA GLU A 382 -31.38 16.18 -10.00
C GLU A 382 -29.96 16.64 -10.38
N LEU A 383 -29.82 17.95 -10.59
CA LEU A 383 -28.55 18.65 -10.83
C LEU A 383 -27.74 18.72 -9.53
N ASP A 384 -26.56 18.11 -9.52
CA ASP A 384 -25.57 18.15 -8.46
C ASP A 384 -24.34 18.97 -8.91
N PRO A 385 -24.33 20.30 -8.71
CA PRO A 385 -23.29 21.18 -9.22
C PRO A 385 -21.97 21.08 -8.43
N ARG A 386 -21.93 20.31 -7.33
CA ARG A 386 -20.81 20.32 -6.37
C ARG A 386 -19.47 19.99 -6.99
N ALA A 387 -19.41 19.04 -7.93
CA ALA A 387 -18.18 18.71 -8.65
C ALA A 387 -17.60 19.93 -9.38
N MET A 388 -18.44 20.70 -10.07
CA MET A 388 -18.00 21.85 -10.86
C MET A 388 -17.77 23.10 -10.01
N ILE A 389 -18.51 23.33 -8.93
CA ILE A 389 -18.21 24.41 -7.97
C ILE A 389 -16.83 24.19 -7.33
N ALA A 390 -16.53 22.95 -6.92
CA ALA A 390 -15.22 22.61 -6.37
C ALA A 390 -14.08 22.81 -7.38
N LEU A 391 -14.28 22.39 -8.64
CA LEU A 391 -13.27 22.52 -9.70
C LEU A 391 -13.06 23.98 -10.12
N ALA A 392 -14.14 24.74 -10.31
CA ALA A 392 -14.08 26.15 -10.61
C ALA A 392 -13.41 26.97 -9.51
N ARG A 393 -13.65 26.63 -8.23
CA ARG A 393 -12.94 27.24 -7.10
C ARG A 393 -11.45 26.94 -7.13
N VAL A 394 -11.03 25.74 -7.52
CA VAL A 394 -9.61 25.43 -7.74
C VAL A 394 -9.01 26.23 -8.89
N ASN A 395 -9.69 26.30 -10.04
CA ASN A 395 -9.24 27.12 -11.18
C ASN A 395 -9.01 28.57 -10.76
N GLN A 396 -9.95 29.15 -10.02
CA GLN A 396 -9.84 30.51 -9.49
C GLN A 396 -8.72 30.67 -8.44
N LEU A 397 -8.53 29.71 -7.53
CA LEU A 397 -7.46 29.79 -6.53
C LEU A 397 -6.09 29.67 -7.18
N HIS A 398 -5.96 28.82 -8.21
CA HIS A 398 -4.72 28.65 -8.97
C HIS A 398 -4.42 29.82 -9.92
N SER A 399 -5.43 30.47 -10.52
CA SER A 399 -5.23 31.62 -11.44
C SER A 399 -4.55 32.83 -10.79
N LYS A 400 -4.48 32.88 -9.45
CA LYS A 400 -3.74 33.87 -8.66
C LYS A 400 -2.22 33.66 -8.68
N TYR A 401 -1.75 32.57 -9.31
CA TYR A 401 -0.35 32.15 -9.34
C TYR A 401 0.08 31.83 -10.77
N ASN A 402 1.33 32.14 -11.12
CA ASN A 402 1.91 31.75 -12.41
C ASN A 402 2.43 30.31 -12.32
N ILE A 403 1.59 29.34 -12.64
CA ILE A 403 1.92 27.90 -12.66
C ILE A 403 2.22 27.49 -14.10
N SER A 404 3.34 26.82 -14.35
CA SER A 404 3.67 26.35 -15.70
C SER A 404 2.75 25.20 -16.14
N ASN A 405 2.53 25.06 -17.46
CA ASN A 405 1.76 23.91 -17.98
C ASN A 405 2.42 22.56 -17.61
N GLY A 406 3.77 22.52 -17.56
CA GLY A 406 4.51 21.34 -17.12
C GLY A 406 4.23 20.96 -15.67
N ASP A 407 4.27 21.93 -14.74
CA ASP A 407 3.98 21.69 -13.32
C ASP A 407 2.52 21.25 -13.10
N TYR A 408 1.58 21.86 -13.84
CA TYR A 408 0.18 21.46 -13.88
C TYR A 408 0.00 20.04 -14.38
N LEU A 409 0.54 19.73 -15.57
CA LEU A 409 0.39 18.44 -16.24
C LEU A 409 1.04 17.31 -15.45
N TYR A 410 2.23 17.55 -14.88
CA TYR A 410 2.87 16.62 -13.96
C TYR A 410 1.99 16.32 -12.74
N THR A 411 1.50 17.36 -12.07
CA THR A 411 0.62 17.20 -10.90
C THR A 411 -0.66 16.45 -11.26
N LEU A 412 -1.26 16.73 -12.42
CA LEU A 412 -2.44 16.04 -12.95
C LEU A 412 -2.16 14.55 -13.19
N ILE A 413 -1.07 14.21 -13.88
CA ILE A 413 -0.71 12.83 -14.22
C ILE A 413 -0.51 11.99 -12.96
N LEU A 414 0.09 12.55 -11.91
CA LEU A 414 0.28 11.84 -10.65
C LEU A 414 -1.05 11.33 -10.06
N PHE A 415 -2.15 12.09 -10.17
CA PHE A 415 -3.48 11.63 -9.74
C PHE A 415 -4.02 10.46 -10.56
N ALA A 416 -3.63 10.34 -11.83
CA ALA A 416 -4.03 9.24 -12.71
C ALA A 416 -3.19 7.97 -12.49
N VAL A 417 -1.86 8.10 -12.29
CA VAL A 417 -0.94 6.94 -12.34
C VAL A 417 -0.50 6.40 -10.98
N GLU A 418 -0.36 7.24 -9.95
CA GLU A 418 0.09 6.80 -8.63
C GLU A 418 -0.86 5.81 -7.91
N PRO A 419 -2.20 5.92 -8.05
CA PRO A 419 -3.12 4.91 -7.52
C PRO A 419 -2.83 3.49 -8.03
N ALA A 420 -2.46 3.34 -9.30
CA ALA A 420 -2.09 2.05 -9.89
C ALA A 420 -0.76 1.52 -9.31
N THR A 421 0.26 2.38 -9.24
CA THR A 421 1.57 2.08 -8.64
C THR A 421 1.42 1.58 -7.19
N TRP A 422 0.60 2.26 -6.38
CA TRP A 422 0.36 1.91 -4.99
C TRP A 422 -0.52 0.67 -4.81
N ALA A 423 -1.53 0.46 -5.67
CA ALA A 423 -2.30 -0.78 -5.70
C ALA A 423 -1.40 -2.01 -5.92
N ARG A 424 -0.41 -1.92 -6.83
CA ARG A 424 0.60 -2.97 -7.06
C ARG A 424 1.58 -3.15 -5.89
N LYS A 425 2.03 -2.06 -5.28
CA LYS A 425 3.04 -2.08 -4.20
C LYS A 425 2.47 -2.55 -2.86
N TYR A 426 1.27 -2.08 -2.50
CA TYR A 426 0.67 -2.23 -1.16
C TYR A 426 -0.80 -2.66 -1.15
N GLY A 427 -1.49 -2.63 -2.29
CA GLY A 427 -2.88 -3.08 -2.41
C GLY A 427 -3.04 -4.60 -2.28
N TRP A 428 -4.27 -5.05 -2.02
CA TRP A 428 -4.61 -6.48 -2.00
C TRP A 428 -4.85 -7.07 -3.40
N ARG A 429 -4.98 -6.20 -4.41
CA ARG A 429 -4.99 -6.50 -5.84
C ARG A 429 -4.38 -5.32 -6.60
N GLU A 430 -3.95 -5.58 -7.82
CA GLU A 430 -3.63 -4.52 -8.78
C GLU A 430 -4.92 -3.93 -9.37
N LEU A 431 -4.82 -2.75 -9.97
CA LEU A 431 -5.85 -2.22 -10.87
C LEU A 431 -5.79 -2.98 -12.20
N SER A 432 -6.93 -3.16 -12.86
CA SER A 432 -6.97 -3.73 -14.21
C SER A 432 -6.65 -2.67 -15.27
N PRO A 433 -6.33 -3.06 -16.52
CA PRO A 433 -6.16 -2.11 -17.63
C PRO A 433 -7.40 -1.24 -17.88
N LEU A 434 -8.62 -1.79 -17.69
CA LEU A 434 -9.86 -1.03 -17.74
C LEU A 434 -9.91 0.05 -16.63
N GLU A 435 -9.50 -0.30 -15.41
CA GLU A 435 -9.47 0.66 -14.30
C GLU A 435 -8.39 1.72 -14.50
N GLU A 436 -7.17 1.36 -14.89
CA GLU A 436 -6.08 2.31 -15.18
C GLU A 436 -6.46 3.28 -16.31
N TYR A 437 -7.12 2.78 -17.37
CA TYR A 437 -7.63 3.63 -18.45
C TYR A 437 -8.79 4.53 -18.01
N ALA A 438 -9.63 4.07 -17.07
CA ALA A 438 -10.68 4.89 -16.48
C ALA A 438 -10.13 6.02 -15.58
N TYR A 439 -9.05 5.77 -14.82
CA TYR A 439 -8.31 6.86 -14.15
C TYR A 439 -7.78 7.87 -15.19
N CYS A 440 -7.19 7.40 -16.28
CA CYS A 440 -6.68 8.25 -17.36
C CYS A 440 -7.78 9.14 -17.95
N ILE A 441 -8.90 8.59 -18.44
CA ILE A 441 -10.01 9.38 -19.01
C ILE A 441 -10.54 10.41 -18.00
N PHE A 442 -10.77 10.00 -16.75
CA PHE A 442 -11.32 10.90 -15.74
C PHE A 442 -10.39 12.10 -15.48
N TRP A 443 -9.09 11.88 -15.36
CA TRP A 443 -8.13 12.96 -15.13
C TRP A 443 -7.79 13.77 -16.39
N VAL A 444 -7.90 13.20 -17.60
CA VAL A 444 -7.88 13.98 -18.86
C VAL A 444 -9.04 14.97 -18.87
N GLU A 445 -10.25 14.54 -18.52
CA GLU A 445 -11.43 15.42 -18.47
C GLU A 445 -11.29 16.53 -17.44
N ILE A 446 -10.82 16.21 -16.22
CA ILE A 446 -10.50 17.22 -15.21
C ILE A 446 -9.43 18.20 -15.73
N GLY A 447 -8.35 17.71 -16.34
CA GLY A 447 -7.29 18.57 -16.88
C GLY A 447 -7.76 19.51 -17.98
N LYS A 448 -8.61 19.03 -18.90
CA LYS A 448 -9.26 19.85 -19.94
C LYS A 448 -10.11 20.96 -19.31
N ARG A 449 -10.89 20.65 -18.26
CA ARG A 449 -11.67 21.64 -17.48
C ARG A 449 -10.82 22.56 -16.59
N MET A 450 -9.54 22.24 -16.37
CA MET A 450 -8.55 23.12 -15.73
C MET A 450 -7.74 23.95 -16.73
N GLY A 451 -7.97 23.79 -18.05
CA GLY A 451 -7.23 24.49 -19.10
C GLY A 451 -5.82 23.96 -19.36
N ILE A 452 -5.48 22.77 -18.84
CA ILE A 452 -4.17 22.14 -19.02
C ILE A 452 -4.03 21.63 -20.46
N GLN A 453 -2.90 21.93 -21.10
CA GLN A 453 -2.61 21.59 -22.49
C GLN A 453 -1.72 20.34 -22.60
N ASP A 454 -1.72 19.73 -23.79
CA ASP A 454 -0.84 18.60 -24.16
C ASP A 454 -0.94 17.36 -23.26
N ILE A 455 -2.14 17.10 -22.70
CA ILE A 455 -2.39 15.97 -21.82
C ILE A 455 -2.31 14.64 -22.60
N PRO A 456 -1.44 13.68 -22.23
CA PRO A 456 -1.42 12.37 -22.86
C PRO A 456 -2.70 11.58 -22.57
N GLU A 457 -3.30 10.96 -23.59
CA GLU A 457 -4.60 10.28 -23.47
C GLU A 457 -4.52 8.77 -23.16
N THR A 458 -3.31 8.23 -22.89
CA THR A 458 -3.12 6.85 -22.44
C THR A 458 -2.34 6.75 -21.11
N PRO A 459 -2.60 5.73 -20.26
CA PRO A 459 -1.82 5.48 -19.05
C PRO A 459 -0.33 5.23 -19.32
N GLU A 460 0.00 4.68 -20.48
CA GLU A 460 1.37 4.39 -20.89
C GLU A 460 2.13 5.70 -21.20
N ASP A 461 1.52 6.58 -21.99
CA ASP A 461 2.09 7.87 -22.38
C ASP A 461 2.15 8.83 -21.19
N MET A 462 1.13 8.86 -20.32
CA MET A 462 1.15 9.60 -19.07
C MET A 462 2.37 9.20 -18.21
N ARG A 463 2.60 7.89 -18.01
CA ARG A 463 3.76 7.41 -17.24
C ARG A 463 5.09 7.71 -17.95
N ALA A 464 5.12 7.70 -19.29
CA ALA A 464 6.33 8.03 -20.05
C ALA A 464 6.67 9.53 -19.91
N TRP A 465 5.67 10.40 -20.08
CA TRP A 465 5.79 11.83 -19.90
C TRP A 465 6.22 12.18 -18.47
N ALA A 466 5.58 11.59 -17.45
CA ALA A 466 5.93 11.84 -16.06
C ALA A 466 7.37 11.44 -15.74
N ARG A 467 7.84 10.27 -16.21
CA ARG A 467 9.25 9.87 -16.03
C ARG A 467 10.23 10.82 -16.72
N ALA A 468 9.90 11.35 -17.89
CA ALA A 468 10.75 12.33 -18.57
C ALA A 468 10.80 13.65 -17.78
N TYR A 469 9.66 14.14 -17.30
CA TYR A 469 9.57 15.32 -16.43
C TYR A 469 10.32 15.14 -15.11
N GLU A 470 10.18 13.97 -14.46
CA GLU A 470 10.95 13.61 -13.26
C GLU A 470 12.46 13.61 -13.56
N GLN A 471 12.91 13.03 -14.67
CA GLN A 471 14.34 12.98 -15.04
C GLN A 471 14.95 14.37 -15.31
N GLU A 472 14.18 15.31 -15.85
CA GLU A 472 14.66 16.65 -16.18
C GLU A 472 14.55 17.63 -14.99
N GLN A 473 13.44 17.58 -14.24
CA GLN A 473 13.07 18.61 -13.26
C GLN A 473 13.20 18.17 -11.79
N MET A 474 13.30 16.87 -11.48
CA MET A 474 13.39 16.38 -10.10
C MET A 474 14.84 16.39 -9.58
N VAL A 475 15.30 17.56 -9.15
CA VAL A 475 16.69 17.78 -8.69
C VAL A 475 16.77 18.17 -7.20
N PRO A 476 17.89 17.88 -6.50
CA PRO A 476 18.12 18.34 -5.14
C PRO A 476 18.11 19.87 -5.01
N ASP A 477 17.20 20.40 -4.18
CA ASP A 477 17.10 21.82 -3.84
C ASP A 477 16.71 21.94 -2.34
N PRO A 478 17.36 22.79 -1.53
CA PRO A 478 16.98 23.00 -0.13
C PRO A 478 15.50 23.32 0.10
N ILE A 479 14.83 23.98 -0.86
CA ILE A 479 13.40 24.31 -0.74
C ILE A 479 12.49 23.07 -0.81
N ASN A 480 12.93 22.01 -1.48
CA ASN A 480 12.24 20.72 -1.52
C ASN A 480 12.25 20.08 -0.12
N ASN A 481 13.38 20.18 0.58
CA ASN A 481 13.52 19.70 1.96
C ASN A 481 12.60 20.49 2.91
N GLU A 482 12.60 21.83 2.81
CA GLU A 482 11.76 22.72 3.63
C GLU A 482 10.27 22.38 3.49
N VAL A 483 9.75 22.36 2.25
CA VAL A 483 8.32 22.08 1.98
C VAL A 483 7.93 20.65 2.37
N ALA A 484 8.80 19.67 2.12
CA ALA A 484 8.57 18.29 2.55
C ALA A 484 8.52 18.17 4.09
N ASN A 485 9.40 18.85 4.81
CA ASN A 485 9.42 18.82 6.28
C ASN A 485 8.11 19.36 6.88
N TYR A 486 7.54 20.45 6.36
CA TYR A 486 6.25 20.96 6.84
C TYR A 486 5.10 19.96 6.66
N THR A 487 5.09 19.19 5.57
CA THR A 487 4.07 18.16 5.35
C THR A 487 4.33 16.92 6.22
N THR A 488 5.59 16.52 6.40
CA THR A 488 5.97 15.43 7.32
C THR A 488 5.63 15.76 8.76
N GLU A 489 5.83 17.01 9.19
CA GLU A 489 5.47 17.50 10.53
C GLU A 489 3.97 17.32 10.82
N GLU A 490 3.09 17.64 9.86
CA GLU A 490 1.63 17.45 9.99
C GLU A 490 1.26 15.96 10.00
N LEU A 491 1.84 15.14 9.11
CA LEU A 491 1.63 13.68 9.09
C LEU A 491 2.04 13.02 10.41
N LEU A 492 3.12 13.50 11.02
CA LEU A 492 3.66 12.99 12.28
C LEU A 492 3.17 13.77 13.51
N TYR A 493 2.16 14.63 13.39
CA TYR A 493 1.62 15.38 14.53
C TYR A 493 1.13 14.47 15.68
N PRO A 494 0.42 13.34 15.43
CA PRO A 494 -0.02 12.46 16.52
C PRO A 494 1.12 11.72 17.24
N ILE A 495 2.33 11.72 16.68
CA ILE A 495 3.46 10.92 17.16
C ILE A 495 4.23 11.69 18.25
N PRO A 496 4.44 11.12 19.45
CA PRO A 496 5.20 11.78 20.51
C PRO A 496 6.63 12.15 20.09
N THR A 497 7.07 13.35 20.46
CA THR A 497 8.46 13.83 20.29
C THR A 497 9.42 13.23 21.32
N ALA A 498 8.91 12.68 22.43
CA ALA A 498 9.70 12.07 23.48
C ALA A 498 10.49 10.86 22.96
N PHE A 499 11.67 10.61 23.56
CA PHE A 499 12.54 9.45 23.30
C PHE A 499 12.94 9.25 21.82
N GLY A 500 12.87 10.29 20.99
CA GLY A 500 13.21 10.23 19.57
C GLY A 500 12.20 9.46 18.70
N ILE A 501 11.02 9.10 19.24
CA ILE A 501 10.00 8.30 18.55
C ILE A 501 9.61 8.96 17.22
N ARG A 502 9.39 10.28 17.20
CA ARG A 502 9.05 11.02 15.98
C ARG A 502 10.12 10.91 14.87
N ASN A 503 11.40 11.00 15.21
CA ASN A 503 12.50 10.84 14.24
C ASN A 503 12.59 9.41 13.70
N TRP A 504 12.22 8.41 14.51
CA TRP A 504 12.12 7.03 14.05
C TRP A 504 11.00 6.87 13.01
N PHE A 505 9.82 7.48 13.24
CA PHE A 505 8.68 7.50 12.32
C PHE A 505 8.88 8.38 11.07
N ASP A 506 9.62 9.50 11.13
CA ASP A 506 10.06 10.26 9.93
C ASP A 506 10.83 9.34 8.98
N GLY A 507 11.73 8.52 9.52
CA GLY A 507 12.40 7.49 8.74
C GLY A 507 11.48 6.43 8.12
N LEU A 508 10.30 6.13 8.69
CA LEU A 508 9.32 5.28 8.01
C LEU A 508 8.64 6.02 6.85
N THR A 509 8.32 7.31 7.02
CA THR A 509 7.80 8.16 5.95
C THR A 509 8.78 8.21 4.77
N VAL A 510 10.08 8.40 5.06
CA VAL A 510 11.15 8.40 4.04
C VAL A 510 11.26 7.04 3.33
N CYS A 511 11.04 5.92 4.01
CA CYS A 511 11.03 4.58 3.37
C CYS A 511 9.85 4.35 2.41
N MET A 512 8.82 5.20 2.46
CA MET A 512 7.64 5.11 1.56
C MET A 512 7.77 6.02 0.34
N LEU A 513 8.74 6.94 0.31
CA LEU A 513 9.12 7.73 -0.86
C LEU A 513 9.83 6.87 -1.91
N ASP A 514 9.73 7.27 -3.18
CA ASP A 514 10.57 6.73 -4.24
C ASP A 514 11.99 7.34 -4.15
N GLU A 515 12.99 6.61 -4.63
CA GLU A 515 14.40 6.97 -4.43
C GLU A 515 14.79 8.34 -5.05
N PRO A 516 14.35 8.72 -6.27
CA PRO A 516 14.61 10.07 -6.80
C PRO A 516 14.00 11.18 -5.93
N VAL A 517 12.77 10.94 -5.42
CA VAL A 517 12.05 11.88 -4.54
C VAL A 517 12.81 12.09 -3.24
N ARG A 518 13.30 11.01 -2.63
CA ARG A 518 14.16 11.06 -1.42
C ARG A 518 15.41 11.90 -1.66
N ILE A 519 16.09 11.68 -2.80
CA ILE A 519 17.33 12.38 -3.18
C ILE A 519 17.06 13.86 -3.42
N ALA A 520 16.04 14.20 -4.20
CA ALA A 520 15.66 15.57 -4.52
C ALA A 520 15.16 16.38 -3.30
N MET A 521 14.64 15.70 -2.28
CA MET A 521 14.34 16.27 -0.96
C MET A 521 15.53 16.32 0.00
N MET A 522 16.71 15.83 -0.40
CA MET A 522 17.89 15.75 0.46
C MET A 522 17.63 14.95 1.76
N LYS A 523 16.69 14.00 1.75
CA LYS A 523 16.36 13.15 2.92
C LYS A 523 17.38 12.00 3.04
N PRO A 524 17.89 11.67 4.25
CA PRO A 524 18.88 10.62 4.41
C PRO A 524 18.31 9.23 4.09
N ALA A 525 19.11 8.41 3.41
CA ALA A 525 18.78 7.00 3.17
C ALA A 525 18.54 6.27 4.50
N GLN A 526 17.57 5.37 4.52
CA GLN A 526 17.12 4.70 5.74
C GLN A 526 17.67 3.27 5.81
N PRO A 527 17.85 2.70 7.02
CA PRO A 527 18.33 1.33 7.17
C PRO A 527 17.28 0.31 6.71
N LEU A 528 17.73 -0.78 6.08
CA LEU A 528 16.89 -1.79 5.43
C LEU A 528 15.74 -2.33 6.32
N TYR A 529 15.97 -2.47 7.63
CA TYR A 529 14.93 -2.97 8.55
C TYR A 529 13.68 -2.09 8.59
N LYS A 530 13.77 -0.77 8.32
CA LYS A 530 12.59 0.11 8.25
C LYS A 530 11.71 -0.18 7.03
N TYR A 531 12.33 -0.43 5.87
CA TYR A 531 11.61 -0.92 4.68
C TYR A 531 10.97 -2.28 4.94
N MET A 532 11.69 -3.19 5.63
CA MET A 532 11.14 -4.50 6.02
C MET A 532 9.96 -4.37 6.98
N ILE A 533 9.97 -3.43 7.93
CA ILE A 533 8.82 -3.16 8.81
C ILE A 533 7.59 -2.75 7.99
N ILE A 534 7.73 -1.81 7.04
CA ILE A 534 6.61 -1.38 6.18
C ILE A 534 6.08 -2.54 5.36
N TRP A 535 6.96 -3.38 4.80
CA TRP A 535 6.58 -4.57 4.04
C TRP A 535 5.84 -5.58 4.92
N CYS A 536 6.38 -5.90 6.10
CA CYS A 536 5.79 -6.82 7.08
C CYS A 536 4.51 -6.30 7.75
N LEU A 537 4.20 -5.00 7.65
CA LEU A 537 2.91 -4.44 8.05
C LEU A 537 1.90 -4.49 6.89
N LEU A 538 2.27 -3.91 5.74
CA LEU A 538 1.33 -3.68 4.64
C LEU A 538 1.00 -4.95 3.84
N ARG A 539 1.95 -5.88 3.64
CA ARG A 539 1.68 -7.12 2.88
C ARG A 539 0.78 -8.09 3.66
N PRO A 540 0.98 -8.35 4.96
CA PRO A 540 0.01 -9.10 5.76
C PRO A 540 -1.34 -8.40 5.89
N ALA A 541 -1.38 -7.06 6.05
CA ALA A 541 -2.65 -6.33 6.05
C ALA A 541 -3.43 -6.50 4.73
N ALA A 542 -2.74 -6.41 3.58
CA ALA A 542 -3.31 -6.66 2.27
C ALA A 542 -3.80 -8.12 2.12
N PHE A 543 -3.06 -9.10 2.65
CA PHE A 543 -3.48 -10.51 2.68
C PHE A 543 -4.75 -10.72 3.50
N VAL A 544 -4.79 -10.20 4.74
CA VAL A 544 -5.96 -10.25 5.62
C VAL A 544 -7.17 -9.58 4.96
N GLN A 545 -6.98 -8.40 4.36
CA GLN A 545 -8.04 -7.70 3.63
C GLN A 545 -8.53 -8.50 2.42
N LYS A 546 -7.67 -9.22 1.70
CA LYS A 546 -8.05 -10.05 0.55
C LYS A 546 -8.91 -11.25 0.95
N TRP A 547 -8.44 -12.00 1.95
CA TRP A 547 -8.89 -13.37 2.22
C TRP A 547 -9.75 -13.53 3.46
N LEU A 548 -9.59 -12.66 4.47
CA LEU A 548 -10.21 -12.83 5.79
C LEU A 548 -11.25 -11.75 6.15
N MET A 549 -11.25 -10.60 5.48
CA MET A 549 -12.29 -9.58 5.65
C MET A 549 -13.41 -9.75 4.63
N LEU A 550 -14.63 -9.32 4.97
CA LEU A 550 -15.71 -9.11 3.98
C LEU A 550 -15.44 -7.85 3.12
N PRO A 551 -15.99 -7.75 1.90
CA PRO A 551 -15.94 -6.51 1.12
C PRO A 551 -16.80 -5.41 1.76
N ARG A 552 -16.47 -4.14 1.46
CA ARG A 552 -17.24 -2.99 1.95
C ARG A 552 -18.63 -2.97 1.31
N SER A 553 -19.67 -2.91 2.15
CA SER A 553 -21.08 -2.86 1.75
C SER A 553 -21.44 -1.51 1.11
N ASP A 554 -22.50 -1.50 0.30
CA ASP A 554 -22.87 -0.32 -0.50
C ASP A 554 -23.43 0.85 0.31
N THR A 555 -24.02 0.58 1.48
CA THR A 555 -24.77 1.58 2.26
C THR A 555 -23.93 2.73 2.82
N ASN A 556 -22.61 2.68 2.70
CA ASN A 556 -21.66 3.57 3.35
C ASN A 556 -20.65 4.27 2.42
N TYR A 557 -20.73 4.14 1.08
CA TYR A 557 -20.18 5.23 0.28
C TYR A 557 -21.17 6.38 0.22
N ARG A 558 -21.18 7.12 1.31
CA ARG A 558 -21.70 8.47 1.33
C ARG A 558 -20.54 9.38 0.97
N PHE A 559 -20.81 10.36 0.11
CA PHE A 559 -19.98 11.52 -0.16
C PHE A 559 -19.20 11.97 1.09
N PRO A 560 -17.91 12.38 0.99
CA PRO A 560 -17.02 12.61 2.14
C PRO A 560 -17.55 13.62 3.17
N SER A 561 -18.54 14.45 2.83
CA SER A 561 -19.32 15.26 3.77
C SER A 561 -20.79 14.83 3.94
N THR A 562 -21.41 15.26 5.03
CA THR A 562 -22.86 15.49 5.12
C THR A 562 -23.18 16.88 4.56
N LEU A 563 -24.31 16.98 3.86
CA LEU A 563 -24.90 18.25 3.41
C LEU A 563 -26.10 18.55 4.31
N GLU A 564 -26.11 19.73 4.92
CA GLU A 564 -27.20 20.23 5.76
C GLU A 564 -27.75 21.53 5.18
N PHE A 565 -29.07 21.59 5.02
CA PHE A 565 -29.77 22.76 4.50
C PHE A 565 -30.22 23.65 5.65
N ASN A 566 -29.28 24.46 6.17
CA ASN A 566 -29.58 25.38 7.25
C ASN A 566 -30.46 26.53 6.74
N ARG A 567 -31.69 26.60 7.24
CA ARG A 567 -32.61 27.71 6.93
C ARG A 567 -32.31 28.89 7.86
N LYS A 568 -32.02 30.05 7.27
CA LYS A 568 -31.88 31.30 8.02
C LYS A 568 -33.24 31.85 8.44
N GLU A 569 -33.22 32.81 9.37
CA GLU A 569 -34.42 33.53 9.85
C GLU A 569 -35.12 34.31 8.73
N ASP A 570 -34.37 34.78 7.71
CA ASP A 570 -34.89 35.40 6.48
C ASP A 570 -35.60 34.42 5.52
N GLY A 571 -35.63 33.13 5.86
CA GLY A 571 -36.23 32.06 5.08
C GLY A 571 -35.32 31.45 3.99
N SER A 572 -34.17 32.05 3.69
CA SER A 572 -33.19 31.54 2.73
C SER A 572 -32.50 30.26 3.21
N ILE A 573 -32.06 29.42 2.26
CA ILE A 573 -31.36 28.17 2.54
C ILE A 573 -29.87 28.40 2.32
N ASN A 574 -29.06 28.16 3.35
CA ASN A 574 -27.60 28.15 3.25
C ASN A 574 -27.09 26.71 3.40
N PRO A 575 -26.85 25.96 2.30
CA PRO A 575 -26.25 24.64 2.40
C PRO A 575 -24.88 24.74 3.06
N ARG A 576 -24.68 23.96 4.13
CA ARG A 576 -23.39 23.78 4.80
C ARG A 576 -22.98 22.33 4.70
N MET A 577 -21.70 22.11 4.41
CA MET A 577 -21.11 20.79 4.26
C MET A 577 -20.17 20.51 5.44
N TYR A 578 -20.22 19.30 5.98
CA TYR A 578 -19.40 18.88 7.14
C TYR A 578 -18.70 17.55 6.86
N PRO A 579 -17.37 17.44 6.99
CA PRO A 579 -16.65 16.19 6.75
C PRO A 579 -17.15 15.05 7.65
N ARG A 580 -17.19 13.83 7.12
CA ARG A 580 -17.46 12.61 7.91
C ARG A 580 -16.24 12.08 8.65
N LYS A 581 -15.06 12.53 8.24
CA LYS A 581 -13.76 12.25 8.84
C LYS A 581 -13.06 13.59 9.06
N PHE A 582 -12.37 13.71 10.19
CA PHE A 582 -11.71 14.95 10.59
C PHE A 582 -10.21 14.70 10.70
N GLN A 583 -9.43 15.66 10.22
CA GLN A 583 -8.00 15.68 10.42
C GLN A 583 -7.65 16.00 11.88
N VAL A 584 -6.36 15.94 12.22
CA VAL A 584 -5.87 16.15 13.59
C VAL A 584 -6.22 17.57 14.08
N ARG A 585 -6.15 18.58 13.21
CA ARG A 585 -6.91 19.82 13.40
C ARG A 585 -8.33 19.62 12.86
N PRO A 586 -9.38 19.74 13.69
CA PRO A 586 -10.75 19.41 13.29
C PRO A 586 -11.44 20.54 12.50
N TRP A 587 -10.87 20.92 11.35
CA TRP A 587 -11.51 21.84 10.41
C TRP A 587 -12.89 21.31 10.00
N TYR A 588 -13.87 22.22 9.94
CA TYR A 588 -15.26 21.95 9.54
C TYR A 588 -16.00 20.94 10.42
N LYS A 589 -15.55 20.73 11.67
CA LYS A 589 -16.18 19.83 12.64
C LYS A 589 -17.26 20.56 13.44
N PRO A 590 -18.52 20.08 13.47
CA PRO A 590 -19.55 20.63 14.33
C PRO A 590 -19.16 20.63 15.81
N GLU A 591 -19.61 21.66 16.54
CA GLU A 591 -19.46 21.73 17.98
C GLU A 591 -20.38 20.72 18.70
N PRO A 592 -19.90 20.03 19.76
CA PRO A 592 -20.72 19.04 20.44
C PRO A 592 -21.85 19.70 21.25
N THR A 593 -23.08 19.53 20.78
CA THR A 593 -24.29 20.05 21.46
C THR A 593 -24.49 19.40 22.83
N THR A 594 -24.25 18.09 22.95
CA THR A 594 -24.48 17.29 24.18
C THR A 594 -23.31 17.37 25.17
N VAL A 595 -23.62 17.24 26.47
CA VAL A 595 -22.61 17.24 27.56
C VAL A 595 -21.58 16.12 27.37
N PHE A 596 -22.04 14.90 27.08
CA PHE A 596 -21.14 13.77 26.77
C PHE A 596 -20.24 14.07 25.57
N GLY A 597 -20.78 14.66 24.50
CA GLY A 597 -20.00 15.06 23.33
C GLY A 597 -18.90 16.08 23.66
N ARG A 598 -19.16 17.03 24.57
CA ARG A 598 -18.15 18.02 25.03
C ARG A 598 -17.08 17.37 25.89
N VAL A 599 -17.44 16.45 26.78
CA VAL A 599 -16.48 15.66 27.57
C VAL A 599 -15.62 14.79 26.66
N TRP A 600 -16.23 14.11 25.69
CA TRP A 600 -15.52 13.30 24.69
C TRP A 600 -14.57 14.14 23.82
N ALA A 601 -15.00 15.31 23.37
CA ALA A 601 -14.12 16.23 22.62
C ALA A 601 -12.92 16.69 23.46
N LYS A 602 -13.13 17.02 24.75
CA LYS A 602 -12.03 17.33 25.69
C LYS A 602 -11.09 16.13 25.89
N PHE A 603 -11.62 14.91 25.98
CA PHE A 603 -10.83 13.68 26.06
C PHE A 603 -9.98 13.43 24.80
N LEU A 604 -10.54 13.66 23.60
CA LEU A 604 -9.80 13.55 22.34
C LEU A 604 -8.66 14.58 22.22
N VAL A 605 -8.82 15.78 22.81
CA VAL A 605 -7.75 16.78 22.88
C VAL A 605 -6.71 16.40 23.93
N LEU A 606 -7.13 15.94 25.11
CA LEU A 606 -6.25 15.46 26.18
C LEU A 606 -5.35 14.30 25.73
N THR A 607 -5.90 13.39 24.93
CA THR A 607 -5.19 12.24 24.33
C THR A 607 -4.41 12.60 23.06
N ARG A 608 -4.37 13.88 22.65
CA ARG A 608 -3.76 14.39 21.41
C ARG A 608 -4.29 13.78 20.11
N TRP A 609 -5.43 13.09 20.14
CA TRP A 609 -6.13 12.61 18.94
C TRP A 609 -6.64 13.77 18.08
N HIS A 610 -7.04 14.87 18.73
CA HIS A 610 -7.20 16.17 18.10
C HIS A 610 -6.27 17.20 18.77
N SER A 611 -5.85 18.19 17.99
CA SER A 611 -5.04 19.32 18.47
C SER A 611 -5.86 20.37 19.23
N HIS A 612 -7.12 20.57 18.82
CA HIS A 612 -8.00 21.64 19.31
C HIS A 612 -9.43 21.11 19.48
N LEU A 613 -10.23 21.81 20.28
CA LEU A 613 -11.68 21.61 20.27
C LEU A 613 -12.27 22.20 18.97
N PRO A 614 -13.39 21.63 18.45
CA PRO A 614 -14.21 22.30 17.45
C PRO A 614 -14.59 23.71 17.93
N SER A 615 -14.52 24.68 17.03
CA SER A 615 -14.85 26.08 17.31
C SER A 615 -15.13 26.83 15.99
N LEU A 616 -15.81 27.98 16.09
CA LEU A 616 -16.08 28.83 14.91
C LEU A 616 -14.81 29.27 14.16
N ALA A 617 -13.68 29.41 14.86
CA ALA A 617 -12.37 29.70 14.25
C ALA A 617 -11.83 28.54 13.38
N LEU A 618 -12.37 27.33 13.54
CA LEU A 618 -12.11 26.16 12.69
C LEU A 618 -13.31 25.85 11.78
N HIS A 619 -14.21 26.83 11.58
CA HIS A 619 -15.48 26.72 10.84
C HIS A 619 -16.37 25.59 11.34
N SER A 620 -16.69 25.56 12.64
CA SER A 620 -17.65 24.59 13.19
C SER A 620 -19.07 24.69 12.60
N ASP A 621 -19.37 25.75 11.84
CA ASP A 621 -20.57 25.94 11.04
C ASP A 621 -20.50 25.30 9.63
N GLY A 622 -19.43 24.58 9.32
CA GLY A 622 -19.23 23.86 8.06
C GLY A 622 -18.69 24.76 6.93
N TYR A 623 -18.68 24.23 5.70
CA TYR A 623 -18.20 24.95 4.52
C TYR A 623 -19.22 25.04 3.38
N ARG A 624 -18.96 25.97 2.47
CA ARG A 624 -19.46 25.97 1.08
C ARG A 624 -18.27 25.84 0.14
N LEU A 625 -18.44 25.17 -0.99
CA LEU A 625 -17.33 24.80 -1.87
C LEU A 625 -16.63 26.02 -2.46
N GLU A 626 -17.39 27.03 -2.87
CA GLU A 626 -16.89 28.30 -3.39
C GLU A 626 -16.28 29.22 -2.30
N GLU A 627 -16.44 28.88 -1.02
CA GLU A 627 -15.81 29.58 0.11
C GLU A 627 -14.47 28.94 0.53
N MET A 628 -14.15 27.73 0.07
CA MET A 628 -12.95 27.00 0.49
C MET A 628 -11.64 27.67 0.02
N GLY A 629 -10.53 27.36 0.68
CA GLY A 629 -9.20 27.91 0.40
C GLY A 629 -8.61 28.74 1.55
N PRO A 630 -7.49 29.43 1.33
CA PRO A 630 -6.86 30.29 2.34
C PRO A 630 -7.84 31.34 2.90
N MET A 631 -7.78 31.60 4.21
CA MET A 631 -8.71 32.52 4.93
C MET A 631 -8.89 33.88 4.24
N GLN A 632 -7.83 34.44 3.68
CA GLN A 632 -7.84 35.70 2.93
C GLN A 632 -8.67 35.69 1.63
N PHE A 633 -9.07 34.51 1.12
CA PHE A 633 -9.82 34.34 -0.12
C PHE A 633 -11.25 33.81 0.09
N GLU A 634 -11.67 33.47 1.32
CA GLU A 634 -12.98 32.83 1.59
C GLU A 634 -14.20 33.64 1.16
N LYS A 635 -14.06 34.96 1.05
CA LYS A 635 -15.09 35.90 0.59
C LYS A 635 -14.79 36.49 -0.79
N VAL A 636 -13.69 36.10 -1.42
CA VAL A 636 -13.16 36.73 -2.64
C VAL A 636 -13.52 35.89 -3.85
N GLY A 637 -14.32 36.48 -4.74
CA GLY A 637 -14.67 35.93 -6.04
C GLY A 637 -15.60 34.71 -6.00
N ASN A 638 -16.31 34.48 -4.89
CA ASN A 638 -17.19 33.31 -4.74
C ASN A 638 -18.25 33.24 -5.85
N SER A 639 -18.78 34.39 -6.29
CA SER A 639 -19.70 34.48 -7.43
C SER A 639 -19.04 34.17 -8.77
N GLU A 640 -17.77 34.54 -8.98
CA GLU A 640 -17.00 34.19 -10.18
C GLU A 640 -16.79 32.67 -10.26
N ALA A 641 -16.51 32.02 -9.12
CA ALA A 641 -16.36 30.56 -9.05
C ALA A 641 -17.67 29.82 -9.34
N VAL A 642 -18.83 30.37 -8.92
CA VAL A 642 -20.15 29.83 -9.29
C VAL A 642 -20.43 30.03 -10.78
N GLN A 643 -20.20 31.23 -11.33
CA GLN A 643 -20.36 31.50 -12.77
C GLN A 643 -19.45 30.64 -13.65
N GLU A 644 -18.22 30.36 -13.21
CA GLU A 644 -17.33 29.46 -13.92
C GLU A 644 -17.82 28.00 -13.81
N ALA A 645 -18.39 27.59 -12.68
CA ALA A 645 -19.04 26.29 -12.54
C ALA A 645 -20.26 26.14 -13.46
N GLU A 646 -21.05 27.19 -13.68
CA GLU A 646 -22.15 27.21 -14.66
C GLU A 646 -21.65 27.00 -16.09
N LYS A 647 -20.53 27.64 -16.48
CA LYS A 647 -19.88 27.41 -17.79
C LYS A 647 -19.38 25.97 -17.92
N LEU A 648 -18.75 25.42 -16.88
CA LEU A 648 -18.25 24.03 -16.88
C LEU A 648 -19.39 22.98 -16.90
N LEU A 649 -20.58 23.32 -16.39
CA LEU A 649 -21.79 22.50 -16.50
C LEU A 649 -22.50 22.66 -17.85
N GLY A 650 -22.41 23.83 -18.46
CA GLY A 650 -23.22 24.23 -19.62
C GLY A 650 -24.65 24.64 -19.26
N CYS A 651 -24.96 24.86 -17.99
CA CYS A 651 -26.28 25.30 -17.51
C CYS A 651 -26.19 26.13 -16.22
N PRO A 652 -27.19 27.00 -15.92
CA PRO A 652 -27.24 27.74 -14.66
C PRO A 652 -27.33 26.84 -13.42
N ILE A 653 -26.79 27.30 -12.30
CA ILE A 653 -26.86 26.61 -11.01
C ILE A 653 -28.08 27.14 -10.23
N THR A 654 -29.10 26.30 -10.10
CA THR A 654 -30.36 26.65 -9.42
C THR A 654 -30.44 26.10 -7.99
N GLY A 655 -31.38 26.64 -7.20
CA GLY A 655 -31.70 26.10 -5.88
C GLY A 655 -30.68 26.46 -4.80
N ALA A 656 -30.42 25.55 -3.86
CA ALA A 656 -29.63 25.84 -2.65
C ALA A 656 -28.18 26.28 -2.94
N PHE A 657 -27.60 25.85 -4.06
CA PHE A 657 -26.22 26.15 -4.44
C PHE A 657 -26.05 27.44 -5.27
N ALA A 658 -27.15 28.11 -5.65
CA ALA A 658 -27.10 29.41 -6.30
C ALA A 658 -26.48 30.50 -5.38
N ARG A 659 -26.12 31.64 -5.97
CA ARG A 659 -25.61 32.84 -5.29
C ARG A 659 -26.25 34.12 -5.81
#